data_AF-A0AAI8L332-F1
#
_entry.id   AF-A0AAI8L332-F1
#
_cell.length_a   1.000
_cell.length_b   1.000
_cell.length_c   1.000
_cell.angle_alpha   90.00
_cell.angle_beta   90.00
_cell.angle_gamma   90.00
#
_symmetry.space_group_name_H-M   'P 1'
#
loop_
_entity.id
_entity.type
_entity.pdbx_description
1 polymer ?
#
loop_
_entity_poly.entity_id
_entity_poly.type
_entity_poly.pdbx_seq_one_letter_code
_entity_poly.pdbx_strand_id
1 'polypeptide(L)'
;MPPTTTASSGQQPGKSGRKKGRRARLIVLVLVLALVGAVAYGGYWSVSTVRASFPQTKGSVELQGLSGPVDVKRDSYGIPQIYASSDEDLFMAQGYVQAQDRFYEMDVRRHLTAGRLSEMFGKGTVDDDEALRTMGWDRVAKKEYDTKLSASTKRYLQAYSKGVNAYLKGKSGKQISLEYAALGFVNDYKPEQWTPVDSVAWLKAMAWDLRGNVKDEIDRALMTSRLGPKQIADLYPQYPYSRNKAIVQEGQYNELTGTFEQNGSSKDNGLSGSGGSTGGSGTSTGGTGTSTGGTGTSTGGTGTSLGGTTGTSSSVGSGTAASALQSQLSGLSEVLNNVPTAVGVNGQGIGSNSWVVAGEHTITGHPLLANDPHLSASLPSVWYQMGLHCRSLSSKCQYDVTGYTFAGMPGVVIGHNGKIAWGMTNSGVDVTDLYLEKLSGDGYLYDGKTVPFTTREETIKVAGGASKKIVVRETNNGPLLSDRSDELVNVGRKATVDNAAPDRGDGYGVALRWTALDPGTTMDAVFAMDKASNWSDFRAAAALFDVPSQNLVYADATNIGYTLPGRIPIRAKGDDGSLPAPGWDPKYRWTGKYIQQDELPYEYNPSRGYIVTANQAVVDKDKYPYTLTTDWGYGTRSQRITDLIEQKIKGGGKISTDDMRQMQLDNSSEIAKLLVPKLLKIDMDDKEVRQAQELLEGWDYTQDADSAAAAYFNAVWRNILKLAFGNKLPKELRVKGQCLWVDPVNSTGPADETQKVRECGQRDADEAQPDGGDRWFEVVRNLMNDQNSDWWKTPKGVGDRPAATNRDELFKRAMIDARWELTAKLGKDIDTWSWGRLHRLFLKNQTLGIEGPDIVQYALNRGPWKLSGGEATVNATGWNAAGGYGVVWVPSMRMVVNLGDLDKSKWINLTGASGHAYSAHYTDQTGKWAKGELLDWSFSDAAVDKSTSDTLVLKP
;
A
#
# COMPACT_ATOMS: atom_id res chain seq x y z
N MET A 1 -67.52 -51.18 52.36
CA MET A 1 -67.13 -52.38 53.13
C MET A 1 -65.63 -52.29 53.45
N PRO A 2 -65.10 -53.03 54.44
CA PRO A 2 -63.80 -52.75 55.10
C PRO A 2 -62.64 -53.56 54.44
N PRO A 3 -61.41 -53.71 55.01
CA PRO A 3 -60.81 -53.17 56.24
C PRO A 3 -59.35 -52.60 56.10
N THR A 4 -58.74 -52.16 57.22
CA THR A 4 -57.29 -52.29 57.65
C THR A 4 -56.12 -51.98 56.69
N THR A 5 -54.99 -51.34 57.05
CA THR A 5 -54.41 -50.73 58.29
C THR A 5 -53.26 -49.75 57.84
N THR A 6 -52.23 -49.27 58.57
CA THR A 6 -51.56 -49.58 59.86
C THR A 6 -50.83 -48.33 60.43
N ALA A 7 -49.92 -48.49 61.41
CA ALA A 7 -49.11 -47.45 62.07
C ALA A 7 -47.70 -47.31 61.40
N SER A 8 -46.72 -46.48 61.84
CA SER A 8 -46.54 -45.79 63.14
C SER A 8 -45.57 -44.58 63.10
N SER A 9 -45.76 -43.65 64.05
CA SER A 9 -44.76 -42.81 64.78
C SER A 9 -43.54 -42.21 64.04
N GLY A 10 -43.36 -40.87 64.11
CA GLY A 10 -42.11 -40.25 63.63
C GLY A 10 -41.85 -38.74 63.86
N GLN A 11 -42.52 -38.03 64.77
CA GLN A 11 -42.24 -36.59 64.98
C GLN A 11 -41.06 -36.33 65.94
N GLN A 12 -39.96 -35.78 65.43
CA GLN A 12 -38.91 -35.12 66.23
C GLN A 12 -39.02 -33.58 66.14
N PRO A 13 -38.52 -32.82 67.14
CA PRO A 13 -38.57 -31.36 67.12
C PRO A 13 -37.72 -30.73 65.99
N GLY A 14 -38.32 -29.81 65.24
CA GLY A 14 -37.66 -29.12 64.12
C GLY A 14 -36.50 -28.21 64.56
N LYS A 15 -35.25 -28.64 64.32
CA LYS A 15 -34.05 -27.83 64.58
C LYS A 15 -34.05 -26.55 63.74
N SER A 16 -34.00 -25.38 64.37
CA SER A 16 -34.20 -24.10 63.65
C SER A 16 -33.14 -23.83 62.56
N GLY A 17 -33.59 -23.57 61.33
CA GLY A 17 -32.71 -23.33 60.17
C GLY A 17 -31.97 -21.99 60.19
N ARG A 18 -32.26 -21.10 61.15
CA ARG A 18 -31.82 -19.69 61.17
C ARG A 18 -30.30 -19.47 61.11
N LYS A 19 -29.48 -20.46 61.51
CA LYS A 19 -28.01 -20.37 61.42
C LYS A 19 -27.43 -20.63 60.01
N LYS A 20 -28.06 -21.48 59.16
CA LYS A 20 -27.54 -21.77 57.80
C LYS A 20 -27.66 -20.55 56.88
N GLY A 21 -28.83 -19.90 56.85
CA GLY A 21 -29.07 -18.72 56.01
C GLY A 21 -28.15 -17.52 56.33
N ARG A 22 -27.75 -17.35 57.60
CA ARG A 22 -26.82 -16.26 58.00
C ARG A 22 -25.40 -16.49 57.49
N ARG A 23 -24.92 -17.75 57.43
CA ARG A 23 -23.63 -18.09 56.80
C ARG A 23 -23.67 -17.91 55.28
N ALA A 24 -24.73 -18.38 54.62
CA ALA A 24 -24.89 -18.21 53.17
C ALA A 24 -24.92 -16.73 52.76
N ARG A 25 -25.69 -15.89 53.48
CA ARG A 25 -25.70 -14.44 53.27
C ARG A 25 -24.33 -13.80 53.50
N LEU A 26 -23.59 -14.22 54.52
CA LEU A 26 -22.23 -13.70 54.77
C LEU A 26 -21.26 -14.04 53.63
N ILE A 27 -21.31 -15.27 53.10
CA ILE A 27 -20.49 -15.69 51.95
C ILE A 27 -20.83 -14.87 50.72
N VAL A 28 -22.11 -14.67 50.40
CA VAL A 28 -22.53 -13.80 49.28
C VAL A 28 -22.07 -12.35 49.49
N LEU A 29 -22.17 -11.81 50.70
CA LEU A 29 -21.72 -10.44 51.01
C LEU A 29 -20.20 -10.30 50.86
N VAL A 30 -19.42 -11.29 51.30
CA VAL A 30 -17.95 -11.34 51.09
C VAL A 30 -17.60 -11.47 49.61
N LEU A 31 -18.31 -12.30 48.83
CA LEU A 31 -18.10 -12.42 47.39
C LEU A 31 -18.46 -11.13 46.64
N VAL A 32 -19.54 -10.44 47.02
CA VAL A 32 -19.90 -9.12 46.46
C VAL A 32 -18.87 -8.06 46.84
N LEU A 33 -18.39 -8.02 48.10
CA LEU A 33 -17.33 -7.08 48.50
C LEU A 33 -15.98 -7.38 47.83
N ALA A 34 -15.65 -8.66 47.62
CA ALA A 34 -14.46 -9.06 46.87
C ALA A 34 -14.58 -8.68 45.38
N LEU A 35 -15.76 -8.86 44.77
CA LEU A 35 -16.03 -8.44 43.39
C LEU A 35 -15.98 -6.91 43.24
N VAL A 36 -16.61 -6.16 44.14
CA VAL A 36 -16.55 -4.69 44.17
C VAL A 36 -15.12 -4.21 44.41
N GLY A 37 -14.37 -4.86 45.31
CA GLY A 37 -12.96 -4.57 45.55
C GLY A 37 -12.08 -4.85 44.33
N ALA A 38 -12.30 -5.96 43.63
CA ALA A 38 -11.60 -6.31 42.40
C ALA A 38 -11.93 -5.36 41.24
N VAL A 39 -13.20 -4.96 41.09
CA VAL A 39 -13.64 -3.96 40.09
C VAL A 39 -13.08 -2.58 40.40
N ALA A 40 -13.08 -2.15 41.67
CA ALA A 40 -12.49 -0.87 42.08
C ALA A 40 -10.96 -0.84 41.92
N TYR A 41 -10.27 -1.91 42.32
CA TYR A 41 -8.83 -2.06 42.13
C TYR A 41 -8.45 -2.14 40.65
N GLY A 42 -9.20 -2.93 39.86
CA GLY A 42 -9.02 -3.03 38.41
C GLY A 42 -9.24 -1.68 37.71
N GLY A 43 -10.32 -0.97 38.05
CA GLY A 43 -10.59 0.37 37.53
C GLY A 43 -9.50 1.39 37.90
N TYR A 44 -9.05 1.39 39.16
CA TYR A 44 -7.92 2.22 39.59
C TYR A 44 -6.62 1.87 38.84
N TRP A 45 -6.29 0.58 38.73
CA TRP A 45 -5.11 0.09 38.03
C TRP A 45 -5.15 0.46 36.54
N SER A 46 -6.30 0.33 35.88
CA SER A 46 -6.49 0.72 34.48
C SER A 46 -6.34 2.23 34.28
N VAL A 47 -7.03 3.05 35.07
CA VAL A 47 -6.94 4.53 34.97
C VAL A 47 -5.52 5.03 35.28
N SER A 48 -4.87 4.43 36.28
CA SER A 48 -3.47 4.74 36.64
C SER A 48 -2.50 4.35 35.53
N THR A 49 -2.62 3.14 34.97
CA THR A 49 -1.78 2.65 33.87
C THR A 49 -1.95 3.47 32.59
N VAL A 50 -3.19 3.75 32.19
CA VAL A 50 -3.49 4.59 31.02
C VAL A 50 -2.88 5.98 31.17
N ARG A 51 -3.13 6.67 32.30
CA ARG A 51 -2.58 8.00 32.57
C ARG A 51 -1.07 8.03 32.72
N ALA A 52 -0.44 6.92 33.14
CA ALA A 52 1.01 6.83 33.29
C ALA A 52 1.76 6.73 31.95
N SER A 53 1.08 6.40 30.85
CA SER A 53 1.66 6.40 29.51
C SER A 53 1.60 7.76 28.79
N PHE A 54 0.64 8.62 29.16
CA PHE A 54 0.33 9.85 28.40
C PHE A 54 1.52 10.82 28.29
N PRO A 55 1.60 11.59 27.18
CA PRO A 55 2.67 12.57 26.97
C PRO A 55 2.61 13.73 27.98
N GLN A 56 3.80 14.19 28.41
CA GLN A 56 3.92 15.45 29.14
C GLN A 56 3.99 16.60 28.12
N THR A 57 2.84 17.22 27.83
CA THR A 57 2.72 18.30 26.85
C THR A 57 3.00 19.70 27.40
N LYS A 58 3.17 19.86 28.72
CA LYS A 58 3.35 21.17 29.38
C LYS A 58 4.54 21.21 30.36
N GLY A 59 5.05 22.41 30.59
CA GLY A 59 6.08 22.70 31.60
C GLY A 59 7.49 22.63 31.02
N SER A 60 8.43 21.99 31.72
CA SER A 60 9.77 21.74 31.17
C SER A 60 10.35 20.39 31.59
N VAL A 61 11.21 19.83 30.76
CA VAL A 61 11.93 18.57 30.98
C VAL A 61 13.42 18.78 30.68
N GLU A 62 14.30 18.17 31.47
CA GLU A 62 15.74 18.09 31.19
C GLU A 62 16.00 16.96 30.18
N LEU A 63 16.62 17.29 29.06
CA LEU A 63 16.90 16.45 27.90
C LEU A 63 18.41 16.49 27.61
N GLN A 64 19.15 15.77 28.46
CA GLN A 64 20.62 15.73 28.45
C GLN A 64 21.20 15.50 27.06
N GLY A 65 21.96 16.48 26.55
CA GLY A 65 22.65 16.41 25.27
C GLY A 65 22.21 17.45 24.23
N LEU A 66 21.18 18.25 24.53
CA LEU A 66 20.89 19.47 23.77
C LEU A 66 22.01 20.52 23.90
N SER A 67 22.16 21.38 22.89
CA SER A 67 23.05 22.54 22.91
C SER A 67 22.38 23.83 23.44
N GLY A 68 21.04 23.89 23.38
CA GLY A 68 20.23 24.98 23.92
C GLY A 68 18.77 24.58 24.17
N PRO A 69 17.92 25.51 24.65
CA PRO A 69 16.53 25.22 24.96
C PRO A 69 15.66 25.10 23.69
N VAL A 70 14.86 24.04 23.64
CA VAL A 70 13.89 23.79 22.56
C VAL A 70 12.48 23.96 23.08
N ASP A 71 11.67 24.77 22.40
CA ASP A 71 10.24 24.89 22.72
C ASP A 71 9.44 23.94 21.82
N VAL A 72 8.56 23.14 22.41
CA VAL A 72 7.58 22.31 21.72
C VAL A 72 6.21 22.90 22.01
N LYS A 73 5.68 23.66 21.05
CA LYS A 73 4.32 24.21 21.07
C LYS A 73 3.38 23.16 20.47
N ARG A 74 2.19 22.96 21.04
CA ARG A 74 1.15 22.05 20.50
C ARG A 74 -0.19 22.76 20.37
N ASP A 75 -0.90 22.46 19.28
CA ASP A 75 -2.24 22.95 19.00
C ASP A 75 -3.34 22.14 19.71
N SER A 76 -4.60 22.50 19.48
CA SER A 76 -5.77 21.79 20.05
C SER A 76 -5.99 20.36 19.53
N TYR A 77 -5.23 19.90 18.53
CA TYR A 77 -5.23 18.54 17.99
C TYR A 77 -3.95 17.76 18.36
N GLY A 78 -3.09 18.36 19.20
CA GLY A 78 -1.84 17.77 19.69
C GLY A 78 -0.66 17.86 18.73
N ILE A 79 -0.77 18.59 17.62
CA ILE A 79 0.26 18.72 16.58
C ILE A 79 1.44 19.55 17.11
N PRO A 80 2.68 19.01 17.17
CA PRO A 80 3.82 19.75 17.68
C PRO A 80 4.51 20.60 16.61
N GLN A 81 4.81 21.85 17.00
CA GLN A 81 5.72 22.75 16.30
C GLN A 81 6.97 22.92 17.19
N ILE A 82 8.13 22.49 16.69
CA ILE A 82 9.38 22.35 17.46
C ILE A 82 10.35 23.48 17.10
N TYR A 83 10.83 24.24 18.09
CA TYR A 83 11.63 25.45 17.91
C TYR A 83 13.00 25.36 18.58
N ALA A 84 14.09 25.26 17.79
CA ALA A 84 15.46 25.16 18.30
C ALA A 84 16.45 26.11 17.59
N SER A 85 17.71 26.08 18.04
CA SER A 85 18.81 26.92 17.55
C SER A 85 19.92 26.13 16.84
N SER A 86 19.77 24.81 16.67
CA SER A 86 20.64 23.95 15.88
C SER A 86 19.85 22.81 15.22
N ASP A 87 20.36 22.28 14.10
CA ASP A 87 19.78 21.09 13.44
C ASP A 87 19.73 19.90 14.41
N GLU A 88 20.83 19.64 15.13
CA GLU A 88 20.92 18.52 16.07
C GLU A 88 19.92 18.65 17.23
N ASP A 89 19.64 19.86 17.74
CA ASP A 89 18.62 20.07 18.78
C ASP A 89 17.20 19.88 18.24
N LEU A 90 16.92 20.31 16.99
CA LEU A 90 15.63 20.03 16.33
C LEU A 90 15.38 18.53 16.22
N PHE A 91 16.33 17.76 15.67
CA PHE A 91 16.13 16.32 15.46
C PHE A 91 16.11 15.54 16.77
N MET A 92 16.90 15.94 17.79
CA MET A 92 16.83 15.36 19.12
C MET A 92 15.49 15.62 19.81
N ALA A 93 14.90 16.81 19.65
CA ALA A 93 13.54 17.08 20.11
C ALA A 93 12.48 16.31 19.30
N GLN A 94 12.63 16.18 17.97
CA GLN A 94 11.74 15.39 17.11
C GLN A 94 11.64 13.94 17.59
N GLY A 95 12.78 13.29 17.85
CA GLY A 95 12.83 11.91 18.35
C GLY A 95 12.24 11.77 19.76
N TYR A 96 12.48 12.73 20.65
CA TYR A 96 11.85 12.73 21.96
C TYR A 96 10.31 12.84 21.86
N VAL A 97 9.81 13.76 21.01
CA VAL A 97 8.37 14.03 20.84
C VAL A 97 7.63 12.88 20.16
N GLN A 98 8.15 12.33 19.05
CA GLN A 98 7.51 11.17 18.40
C GLN A 98 7.46 9.95 19.34
N ALA A 99 8.53 9.71 20.11
CA ALA A 99 8.53 8.66 21.13
C ALA A 99 7.51 8.95 22.26
N GLN A 100 7.38 10.21 22.67
CA GLN A 100 6.42 10.65 23.67
C GLN A 100 4.97 10.34 23.29
N ASP A 101 4.62 10.51 22.02
CA ASP A 101 3.24 10.36 21.54
C ASP A 101 2.92 8.98 20.95
N ARG A 102 3.94 8.25 20.44
CA ARG A 102 3.75 7.05 19.59
C ARG A 102 4.80 5.93 19.73
N PHE A 103 5.66 5.87 20.76
CA PHE A 103 6.78 4.91 20.77
C PHE A 103 6.39 3.43 20.50
N TYR A 104 5.23 2.94 20.94
CA TYR A 104 4.81 1.56 20.65
C TYR A 104 4.65 1.28 19.14
N GLU A 105 4.15 2.25 18.37
CA GLU A 105 4.08 2.16 16.90
C GLU A 105 5.50 2.06 16.29
N MET A 106 6.42 2.88 16.79
CA MET A 106 7.82 2.91 16.37
C MET A 106 8.52 1.58 16.66
N ASP A 107 8.33 1.04 17.85
CA ASP A 107 8.96 -0.20 18.33
C ASP A 107 8.51 -1.41 17.52
N VAL A 108 7.20 -1.55 17.27
CA VAL A 108 6.64 -2.58 16.38
C VAL A 108 7.20 -2.44 14.97
N ARG A 109 7.25 -1.21 14.42
CA ARG A 109 7.79 -0.96 13.07
C ARG A 109 9.23 -1.40 12.91
N ARG A 110 10.11 -1.13 13.87
CA ARG A 110 11.50 -1.61 13.77
C ARG A 110 11.61 -3.12 13.83
N HIS A 111 10.78 -3.80 14.64
CA HIS A 111 10.77 -5.27 14.72
C HIS A 111 10.25 -5.90 13.41
N LEU A 112 9.28 -5.27 12.74
CA LEU A 112 8.89 -5.60 11.37
C LEU A 112 10.09 -5.42 10.42
N THR A 113 10.69 -4.23 10.35
CA THR A 113 11.78 -3.97 9.38
C THR A 113 13.04 -4.82 9.61
N ALA A 114 13.24 -5.34 10.82
CA ALA A 114 14.38 -6.18 11.18
C ALA A 114 14.10 -7.69 11.17
N GLY A 115 12.87 -8.14 10.88
CA GLY A 115 12.46 -9.54 11.07
C GLY A 115 12.74 -10.01 12.49
N ARG A 116 12.02 -9.40 13.45
CA ARG A 116 12.06 -9.66 14.90
C ARG A 116 10.67 -9.61 15.56
N LEU A 117 9.56 -9.62 14.81
CA LEU A 117 8.20 -9.57 15.37
C LEU A 117 7.93 -10.71 16.35
N SER A 118 8.54 -11.89 16.14
CA SER A 118 8.42 -13.03 17.04
C SER A 118 9.11 -12.82 18.40
N GLU A 119 9.96 -11.80 18.56
CA GLU A 119 10.46 -11.35 19.87
C GLU A 119 9.37 -10.60 20.67
N MET A 120 8.37 -10.02 20.02
CA MET A 120 7.24 -9.33 20.66
C MET A 120 5.98 -10.20 20.77
N PHE A 121 5.65 -10.96 19.71
CA PHE A 121 4.39 -11.69 19.56
C PHE A 121 4.53 -13.23 19.60
N GLY A 122 5.77 -13.74 19.68
CA GLY A 122 6.03 -15.17 19.78
C GLY A 122 5.83 -15.91 18.46
N LYS A 123 5.41 -17.17 18.54
CA LYS A 123 5.43 -18.12 17.41
C LYS A 123 4.56 -17.75 16.20
N GLY A 124 3.66 -16.77 16.32
CA GLY A 124 2.67 -16.45 15.28
C GLY A 124 3.26 -15.70 14.08
N THR A 125 4.28 -14.88 14.31
CA THR A 125 4.91 -14.00 13.31
C THR A 125 6.33 -14.47 12.93
N VAL A 126 6.58 -15.78 13.08
CA VAL A 126 7.92 -16.35 12.84
C VAL A 126 8.20 -16.47 11.35
N ASP A 127 7.20 -16.80 10.55
CA ASP A 127 7.38 -17.00 9.11
C ASP A 127 7.45 -15.64 8.38
N ASP A 128 6.77 -14.61 8.89
CA ASP A 128 6.97 -13.18 8.59
C ASP A 128 8.46 -12.81 8.78
N ASP A 129 9.00 -13.09 9.97
CA ASP A 129 10.40 -12.82 10.33
C ASP A 129 11.35 -13.58 9.40
N GLU A 130 11.03 -14.81 8.99
CA GLU A 130 11.84 -15.57 8.04
C GLU A 130 11.85 -14.96 6.63
N ALA A 131 10.72 -14.45 6.13
CA ALA A 131 10.67 -13.74 4.85
C ALA A 131 11.47 -12.43 4.90
N LEU A 132 11.28 -11.65 5.97
CA LEU A 132 11.98 -10.38 6.21
C LEU A 132 13.49 -10.57 6.44
N ARG A 133 13.90 -11.62 7.17
CA ARG A 133 15.31 -12.04 7.33
C ARG A 133 15.92 -12.54 6.04
N THR A 134 15.15 -13.21 5.19
CA THR A 134 15.59 -13.71 3.88
C THR A 134 15.94 -12.55 2.95
N MET A 135 15.06 -11.53 2.85
CA MET A 135 15.38 -10.28 2.15
C MET A 135 16.49 -9.47 2.85
N GLY A 136 16.49 -9.45 4.19
CA GLY A 136 17.52 -8.83 5.02
C GLY A 136 17.50 -7.30 5.01
N TRP A 137 16.32 -6.69 5.16
CA TRP A 137 16.14 -5.23 5.05
C TRP A 137 17.02 -4.45 6.05
N ASP A 138 17.05 -4.83 7.33
CA ASP A 138 17.96 -4.26 8.34
C ASP A 138 19.45 -4.34 7.94
N ARG A 139 19.92 -5.49 7.45
CA ARG A 139 21.30 -5.67 6.93
C ARG A 139 21.61 -4.66 5.80
N VAL A 140 20.65 -4.40 4.91
CA VAL A 140 20.80 -3.42 3.83
C VAL A 140 20.76 -1.99 4.36
N ALA A 141 19.81 -1.66 5.25
CA ALA A 141 19.68 -0.35 5.90
C ALA A 141 20.94 0.01 6.71
N LYS A 142 21.53 -0.97 7.41
CA LYS A 142 22.82 -0.79 8.09
C LYS A 142 23.93 -0.50 7.08
N LYS A 143 24.04 -1.29 6.00
CA LYS A 143 25.05 -1.07 4.95
C LYS A 143 24.88 0.30 4.26
N GLU A 144 23.65 0.78 4.14
CA GLU A 144 23.30 2.11 3.62
C GLU A 144 23.76 3.23 4.56
N TYR A 145 23.39 3.15 5.85
CA TYR A 145 23.88 4.06 6.88
C TYR A 145 25.40 4.04 7.02
N ASP A 146 26.05 2.87 6.92
CA ASP A 146 27.50 2.74 7.00
C ASP A 146 28.19 3.37 5.76
N THR A 147 27.73 3.05 4.54
CA THR A 147 28.52 3.25 3.30
C THR A 147 27.98 4.28 2.30
N LYS A 148 26.75 4.78 2.45
CA LYS A 148 26.12 5.71 1.50
C LYS A 148 25.77 7.07 2.09
N LEU A 149 25.08 7.09 3.22
CA LEU A 149 24.45 8.34 3.71
C LEU A 149 25.46 9.43 4.05
N SER A 150 25.10 10.70 3.82
CA SER A 150 25.99 11.84 4.08
C SER A 150 26.32 12.03 5.58
N ALA A 151 27.45 12.70 5.86
CA ALA A 151 27.87 12.99 7.23
C ALA A 151 26.88 13.89 7.99
N SER A 152 26.07 14.70 7.29
CA SER A 152 24.92 15.45 7.83
C SER A 152 23.81 14.52 8.29
N THR A 153 23.30 13.69 7.37
CA THR A 153 22.24 12.70 7.62
C THR A 153 22.57 11.76 8.76
N LYS A 154 23.83 11.30 8.86
CA LYS A 154 24.26 10.48 10.00
C LYS A 154 24.18 11.23 11.34
N ARG A 155 24.51 12.53 11.40
CA ARG A 155 24.32 13.33 12.63
C ARG A 155 22.86 13.54 12.98
N TYR A 156 22.00 13.84 12.00
CA TYR A 156 20.57 14.04 12.21
C TYR A 156 19.89 12.76 12.74
N LEU A 157 20.18 11.60 12.12
CA LEU A 157 19.71 10.29 12.60
C LEU A 157 20.22 9.94 14.01
N GLN A 158 21.48 10.28 14.33
CA GLN A 158 22.04 10.11 15.68
C GLN A 158 21.38 11.02 16.71
N ALA A 159 21.11 12.28 16.36
CA ALA A 159 20.43 13.23 17.23
C ALA A 159 18.99 12.77 17.53
N TYR A 160 18.24 12.41 16.49
CA TYR A 160 16.93 11.76 16.60
C TYR A 160 16.96 10.53 17.53
N SER A 161 17.92 9.63 17.32
CA SER A 161 18.10 8.43 18.16
C SER A 161 18.38 8.77 19.64
N LYS A 162 19.16 9.81 19.94
CA LYS A 162 19.36 10.29 21.32
C LYS A 162 18.05 10.78 21.94
N GLY A 163 17.23 11.49 21.17
CA GLY A 163 15.90 11.95 21.58
C GLY A 163 14.98 10.80 22.01
N VAL A 164 14.81 9.81 21.14
CA VAL A 164 14.03 8.59 21.42
C VAL A 164 14.55 7.88 22.68
N ASN A 165 15.87 7.67 22.77
CA ASN A 165 16.48 6.99 23.92
C ASN A 165 16.37 7.76 25.24
N ALA A 166 16.38 9.10 25.19
CA ALA A 166 16.16 9.92 26.37
C ALA A 166 14.73 9.86 26.89
N TYR A 167 13.72 9.68 26.01
CA TYR A 167 12.34 9.41 26.43
C TYR A 167 12.20 8.04 27.13
N LEU A 168 12.92 7.01 26.66
CA LEU A 168 12.92 5.66 27.25
C LEU A 168 13.64 5.59 28.60
N LYS A 169 14.60 6.49 28.85
CA LYS A 169 15.51 6.45 30.00
C LYS A 169 14.76 6.41 31.35
N GLY A 170 14.82 5.26 32.03
CA GLY A 170 14.22 5.06 33.34
C GLY A 170 12.72 4.73 33.35
N LYS A 171 12.07 4.59 32.18
CA LYS A 171 10.68 4.14 32.08
C LYS A 171 10.55 2.62 32.16
N SER A 172 9.49 2.14 32.81
CA SER A 172 8.97 0.77 32.61
C SER A 172 7.93 0.75 31.47
N GLY A 173 7.70 -0.40 30.82
CA GLY A 173 6.83 -0.50 29.64
C GLY A 173 5.44 0.15 29.80
N LYS A 174 4.79 -0.03 30.96
CA LYS A 174 3.50 0.59 31.30
C LYS A 174 3.51 2.13 31.41
N GLN A 175 4.69 2.75 31.49
CA GLN A 175 4.89 4.21 31.43
C GLN A 175 5.27 4.68 30.02
N ILE A 176 5.42 3.75 29.07
CA ILE A 176 5.72 4.00 27.65
C ILE A 176 4.43 3.86 26.84
N SER A 177 3.66 2.77 27.04
CA SER A 177 2.35 2.56 26.42
C SER A 177 1.51 1.50 27.15
N LEU A 178 0.20 1.48 26.93
CA LEU A 178 -0.72 0.49 27.49
C LEU A 178 -0.44 -0.92 26.93
N GLU A 179 -0.04 -0.99 25.67
CA GLU A 179 0.18 -2.21 24.91
C GLU A 179 1.36 -3.02 25.47
N TYR A 180 2.37 -2.39 26.07
CA TYR A 180 3.41 -3.09 26.83
C TYR A 180 2.89 -3.67 28.15
N ALA A 181 1.90 -3.06 28.78
CA ALA A 181 1.25 -3.65 29.94
C ALA A 181 0.39 -4.87 29.53
N ALA A 182 -0.15 -4.89 28.30
CA ALA A 182 -0.83 -6.04 27.74
C ALA A 182 0.16 -7.17 27.37
N LEU A 183 1.26 -6.86 26.65
CA LEU A 183 2.33 -7.81 26.33
C LEU A 183 2.96 -8.43 27.58
N GLY A 184 3.10 -7.65 28.67
CA GLY A 184 3.60 -8.11 29.96
C GLY A 184 2.75 -9.18 30.68
N PHE A 185 1.56 -9.52 30.17
CA PHE A 185 0.80 -10.70 30.60
C PHE A 185 1.11 -11.97 29.78
N VAL A 186 1.83 -11.84 28.66
CA VAL A 186 2.10 -12.89 27.67
C VAL A 186 3.59 -13.27 27.64
N ASN A 187 4.48 -12.29 27.75
CA ASN A 187 5.94 -12.48 27.77
C ASN A 187 6.65 -11.39 28.59
N ASP A 188 7.99 -11.46 28.69
CA ASP A 188 8.83 -10.55 29.46
C ASP A 188 9.55 -9.48 28.60
N TYR A 189 9.02 -9.21 27.39
CA TYR A 189 9.58 -8.26 26.41
C TYR A 189 9.82 -6.86 27.01
N LYS A 190 10.93 -6.23 26.61
CA LYS A 190 11.33 -4.88 27.02
C LYS A 190 11.92 -4.14 25.81
N PRO A 191 11.50 -2.88 25.55
CA PRO A 191 12.08 -2.06 24.50
C PRO A 191 13.61 -1.93 24.59
N GLU A 192 14.29 -2.23 23.48
CA GLU A 192 15.70 -1.94 23.29
C GLU A 192 15.92 -0.45 22.95
N GLN A 193 17.17 0.03 23.00
CA GLN A 193 17.50 1.38 22.55
C GLN A 193 17.25 1.57 21.04
N TRP A 194 16.85 2.77 20.63
CA TRP A 194 16.69 3.15 19.22
C TRP A 194 18.04 3.52 18.59
N THR A 195 18.23 3.19 17.32
CA THR A 195 19.46 3.43 16.57
C THR A 195 19.17 4.17 15.25
N PRO A 196 20.21 4.76 14.62
CA PRO A 196 20.08 5.34 13.28
C PRO A 196 19.60 4.35 12.20
N VAL A 197 19.81 3.03 12.40
CA VAL A 197 19.43 1.99 11.44
C VAL A 197 17.94 1.72 11.47
N ASP A 198 17.31 1.72 12.66
CA ASP A 198 15.86 1.55 12.81
C ASP A 198 15.07 2.58 11.98
N SER A 199 15.55 3.83 11.96
CA SER A 199 14.97 4.91 11.15
C SER A 199 15.18 4.74 9.64
N VAL A 200 16.33 4.21 9.21
CA VAL A 200 16.64 3.97 7.78
C VAL A 200 15.92 2.72 7.26
N ALA A 201 15.72 1.70 8.11
CA ALA A 201 15.06 0.46 7.74
C ALA A 201 13.57 0.66 7.37
N TRP A 202 12.92 1.70 7.92
CA TRP A 202 11.55 2.07 7.55
C TRP A 202 11.38 2.39 6.06
N LEU A 203 12.37 3.03 5.43
CA LEU A 203 12.36 3.31 3.99
C LEU A 203 12.31 2.02 3.14
N LYS A 204 12.82 0.88 3.65
CA LYS A 204 12.74 -0.41 2.95
C LYS A 204 11.32 -0.98 2.99
N ALA A 205 10.63 -0.86 4.11
CA ALA A 205 9.23 -1.29 4.22
C ALA A 205 8.27 -0.41 3.40
N MET A 206 8.50 0.91 3.38
CA MET A 206 7.81 1.81 2.44
C MET A 206 8.09 1.45 0.99
N ALA A 207 9.36 1.19 0.64
CA ALA A 207 9.73 0.84 -0.72
C ALA A 207 9.13 -0.50 -1.16
N TRP A 208 8.93 -1.44 -0.23
CA TRP A 208 8.30 -2.73 -0.50
C TRP A 208 6.86 -2.55 -0.97
N ASP A 209 6.06 -1.78 -0.23
CA ASP A 209 4.65 -1.51 -0.52
C ASP A 209 4.44 -0.59 -1.75
N LEU A 210 5.52 -0.10 -2.35
CA LEU A 210 5.55 0.84 -3.47
C LEU A 210 6.50 0.37 -4.60
N ARG A 211 6.75 -0.95 -4.69
CA ARG A 211 7.80 -1.55 -5.54
C ARG A 211 7.48 -1.74 -7.03
N GLY A 212 6.20 -1.68 -7.41
CA GLY A 212 5.74 -2.03 -8.75
C GLY A 212 4.86 -3.27 -8.78
N ASN A 213 5.06 -4.13 -9.79
CA ASN A 213 4.03 -5.04 -10.29
C ASN A 213 4.13 -6.51 -9.83
N VAL A 214 5.02 -6.88 -8.92
CA VAL A 214 5.29 -8.28 -8.48
C VAL A 214 4.03 -9.12 -8.19
N LYS A 215 2.95 -8.51 -7.68
CA LYS A 215 1.69 -9.24 -7.45
C LYS A 215 0.97 -9.58 -8.77
N ASP A 216 0.96 -8.67 -9.73
CA ASP A 216 0.38 -8.87 -11.06
C ASP A 216 1.24 -9.77 -11.95
N GLU A 217 2.57 -9.72 -11.81
CA GLU A 217 3.53 -10.69 -12.37
C GLU A 217 3.18 -12.14 -11.94
N ILE A 218 3.00 -12.36 -10.63
CA ILE A 218 2.59 -13.64 -10.06
C ILE A 218 1.17 -14.02 -10.50
N ASP A 219 0.22 -13.10 -10.44
CA ASP A 219 -1.19 -13.38 -10.77
C ASP A 219 -1.35 -13.78 -12.25
N ARG A 220 -0.65 -13.10 -13.17
CA ARG A 220 -0.56 -13.52 -14.59
C ARG A 220 -0.01 -14.93 -14.74
N ALA A 221 1.08 -15.25 -14.05
CA ALA A 221 1.71 -16.56 -14.13
C ALA A 221 0.78 -17.67 -13.57
N LEU A 222 0.11 -17.43 -12.44
CA LEU A 222 -0.87 -18.36 -11.85
C LEU A 222 -2.10 -18.56 -12.76
N MET A 223 -2.55 -17.53 -13.47
CA MET A 223 -3.69 -17.61 -14.39
C MET A 223 -3.45 -18.54 -15.59
N THR A 224 -2.20 -18.79 -16.00
CA THR A 224 -1.88 -19.72 -17.11
C THR A 224 -2.40 -21.14 -16.89
N SER A 225 -2.67 -21.53 -15.63
CA SER A 225 -3.24 -22.83 -15.27
C SER A 225 -4.71 -23.03 -15.68
N ARG A 226 -5.45 -21.95 -15.96
CA ARG A 226 -6.88 -21.97 -16.30
C ARG A 226 -7.29 -21.08 -17.47
N LEU A 227 -6.48 -20.09 -17.83
CA LEU A 227 -6.78 -19.09 -18.85
C LEU A 227 -5.75 -19.14 -19.99
N GLY A 228 -6.22 -19.13 -21.23
CA GLY A 228 -5.36 -19.02 -22.40
C GLY A 228 -4.75 -17.61 -22.55
N PRO A 229 -3.68 -17.42 -23.34
CA PRO A 229 -2.97 -16.14 -23.44
C PRO A 229 -3.87 -14.95 -23.82
N LYS A 230 -4.87 -15.13 -24.70
CA LYS A 230 -5.85 -14.07 -25.00
C LYS A 230 -6.70 -13.71 -23.77
N GLN A 231 -7.14 -14.69 -22.99
CA GLN A 231 -7.94 -14.41 -21.79
C GLN A 231 -7.13 -13.61 -20.77
N ILE A 232 -5.84 -13.93 -20.58
CA ILE A 232 -4.96 -13.14 -19.70
C ILE A 232 -4.77 -11.72 -20.26
N ALA A 233 -4.56 -11.56 -21.57
CA ALA A 233 -4.47 -10.24 -22.21
C ALA A 233 -5.78 -9.42 -22.13
N ASP A 234 -6.96 -10.08 -22.15
CA ASP A 234 -8.25 -9.41 -21.94
C ASP A 234 -8.39 -8.84 -20.50
N LEU A 235 -7.67 -9.42 -19.52
CA LEU A 235 -7.64 -8.98 -18.13
C LEU A 235 -6.56 -7.92 -17.82
N TYR A 236 -5.55 -7.79 -18.69
CA TYR A 236 -4.48 -6.78 -18.60
C TYR A 236 -4.45 -5.90 -19.87
N PRO A 237 -5.47 -5.06 -20.07
CA PRO A 237 -5.51 -4.15 -21.22
C PRO A 237 -4.39 -3.10 -21.15
N GLN A 238 -4.05 -2.52 -22.30
CA GLN A 238 -3.08 -1.41 -22.34
C GLN A 238 -3.70 -0.11 -21.79
N TYR A 239 -2.84 0.76 -21.21
CA TYR A 239 -3.26 2.06 -20.68
C TYR A 239 -3.97 2.91 -21.77
N PRO A 240 -5.16 3.51 -21.49
CA PRO A 240 -6.00 4.14 -22.50
C PRO A 240 -5.57 5.59 -22.81
N TYR A 241 -4.36 5.78 -23.36
CA TYR A 241 -3.77 7.08 -23.72
C TYR A 241 -4.67 7.99 -24.57
N SER A 242 -5.57 7.41 -25.39
CA SER A 242 -6.52 8.15 -26.23
C SER A 242 -7.64 8.85 -25.45
N ARG A 243 -7.86 8.48 -24.18
CA ARG A 243 -8.89 9.07 -23.31
C ARG A 243 -8.32 9.67 -22.03
N ASN A 244 -7.41 8.98 -21.35
CA ASN A 244 -6.90 9.37 -20.03
C ASN A 244 -5.46 9.88 -20.19
N LYS A 245 -5.18 11.14 -19.83
CA LYS A 245 -3.86 11.77 -20.07
C LYS A 245 -2.74 11.18 -19.22
N ALA A 246 -1.52 11.13 -19.77
CA ALA A 246 -0.30 10.92 -18.99
C ALA A 246 0.01 12.14 -18.09
N ILE A 247 0.91 11.99 -17.11
CA ILE A 247 1.32 13.08 -16.22
C ILE A 247 2.06 14.16 -17.02
N VAL A 248 3.15 13.77 -17.69
CA VAL A 248 3.95 14.64 -18.56
C VAL A 248 3.34 14.64 -19.96
N GLN A 249 3.10 15.83 -20.52
CA GLN A 249 2.44 15.99 -21.81
C GLN A 249 3.27 16.84 -22.79
N GLU A 250 4.04 17.81 -22.28
CA GLU A 250 4.80 18.79 -23.07
C GLU A 250 6.29 18.39 -23.27
N GLY A 251 6.75 17.32 -22.62
CA GLY A 251 8.10 16.75 -22.77
C GLY A 251 8.17 15.42 -23.53
N GLN A 252 9.39 15.06 -23.92
CA GLN A 252 9.76 13.82 -24.62
C GLN A 252 11.25 13.49 -24.41
N TYR A 253 11.66 12.26 -24.69
CA TYR A 253 13.08 11.89 -24.77
C TYR A 253 13.71 12.34 -26.09
N ASN A 254 14.96 12.79 -26.07
CA ASN A 254 15.74 13.20 -27.23
C ASN A 254 16.92 12.23 -27.44
N GLU A 255 16.84 11.43 -28.51
CA GLU A 255 17.85 10.41 -28.86
C GLU A 255 19.23 10.99 -29.25
N LEU A 256 19.30 12.27 -29.62
CA LEU A 256 20.55 12.92 -30.04
C LEU A 256 21.38 13.44 -28.86
N THR A 257 20.71 13.83 -27.77
CA THR A 257 21.34 14.32 -26.54
C THR A 257 21.45 13.24 -25.47
N GLY A 258 20.56 12.24 -25.49
CA GLY A 258 20.45 11.25 -24.42
C GLY A 258 19.77 11.81 -23.16
N THR A 259 18.78 12.69 -23.33
CA THR A 259 18.12 13.42 -22.23
C THR A 259 16.61 13.51 -22.42
N PHE A 260 15.87 13.76 -21.33
CA PHE A 260 14.48 14.18 -21.38
C PHE A 260 14.37 15.70 -21.48
N GLU A 261 13.56 16.18 -22.41
CA GLU A 261 13.46 17.60 -22.77
C GLU A 261 12.00 18.04 -22.87
N GLN A 262 11.66 19.14 -22.20
CA GLN A 262 10.38 19.82 -22.37
C GLN A 262 10.45 20.80 -23.54
N ASN A 263 9.45 20.77 -24.42
CA ASN A 263 9.48 21.59 -25.63
C ASN A 263 9.46 23.09 -25.28
N GLY A 264 10.58 23.78 -25.53
CA GLY A 264 10.74 25.22 -25.30
C GLY A 264 11.54 25.61 -24.05
N SER A 265 11.87 24.68 -23.13
CA SER A 265 12.59 24.96 -21.88
C SER A 265 14.10 25.18 -22.08
N SER A 266 14.45 26.19 -22.88
CA SER A 266 15.84 26.59 -23.20
C SER A 266 16.48 27.51 -22.15
N LYS A 267 15.92 27.55 -20.95
CA LYS A 267 16.38 28.34 -19.79
C LYS A 267 16.17 27.53 -18.51
N ASP A 268 17.09 27.67 -17.56
CA ASP A 268 17.07 27.14 -16.19
C ASP A 268 17.18 25.60 -15.97
N ASN A 269 17.73 24.85 -16.93
CA ASN A 269 18.28 23.51 -16.66
C ASN A 269 19.64 23.60 -15.92
N GLY A 270 19.58 23.99 -14.65
CA GLY A 270 20.72 24.28 -13.76
C GLY A 270 21.50 23.08 -13.22
N LEU A 271 21.88 22.11 -14.07
CA LEU A 271 22.69 20.93 -13.69
C LEU A 271 24.03 20.90 -14.43
N SER A 272 24.91 21.86 -14.14
CA SER A 272 26.25 21.91 -14.73
C SER A 272 27.20 20.87 -14.12
N GLY A 273 27.33 19.71 -14.77
CA GLY A 273 28.27 18.67 -14.36
C GLY A 273 29.74 19.12 -14.44
N SER A 274 30.47 19.04 -13.32
CA SER A 274 31.90 19.39 -13.23
C SER A 274 32.82 18.32 -13.83
N GLY A 275 32.71 18.07 -15.14
CA GLY A 275 33.54 17.14 -15.90
C GLY A 275 34.70 17.84 -16.62
N GLY A 276 35.87 17.92 -15.98
CA GLY A 276 37.08 18.49 -16.61
C GLY A 276 37.64 17.58 -17.71
N SER A 277 37.61 18.02 -18.97
CA SER A 277 38.21 17.29 -20.10
C SER A 277 39.29 18.12 -20.80
N THR A 278 40.48 17.53 -20.96
CA THR A 278 41.62 18.15 -21.65
C THR A 278 41.44 18.08 -23.17
N GLY A 279 41.48 19.24 -23.84
CA GLY A 279 41.28 19.32 -25.28
C GLY A 279 42.37 18.61 -26.10
N GLY A 280 41.96 17.72 -27.00
CA GLY A 280 42.82 17.12 -28.02
C GLY A 280 42.36 17.54 -29.42
N SER A 281 43.21 18.23 -30.17
CA SER A 281 42.90 18.69 -31.54
C SER A 281 43.12 17.56 -32.56
N GLY A 282 42.10 17.23 -33.35
CA GLY A 282 42.15 16.29 -34.47
C GLY A 282 41.44 16.87 -35.69
N THR A 283 42.14 16.95 -36.82
CA THR A 283 41.69 17.66 -38.03
C THR A 283 41.46 16.69 -39.18
N SER A 284 40.61 17.08 -40.16
CA SER A 284 40.50 16.51 -41.52
C SER A 284 39.82 15.12 -41.61
N THR A 285 39.20 14.69 -42.72
CA THR A 285 38.85 15.37 -43.99
C THR A 285 37.53 14.79 -44.54
N GLY A 286 36.87 15.47 -45.48
CA GLY A 286 35.60 15.00 -46.07
C GLY A 286 35.74 13.92 -47.16
N GLY A 287 34.62 13.28 -47.51
CA GLY A 287 34.52 12.34 -48.62
C GLY A 287 33.09 12.29 -49.18
N THR A 288 32.93 12.70 -50.44
CA THR A 288 31.64 12.73 -51.17
C THR A 288 31.36 11.40 -51.87
N GLY A 289 30.11 10.91 -51.83
CA GLY A 289 29.65 9.75 -52.61
C GLY A 289 28.15 9.85 -52.92
N THR A 290 27.76 9.65 -54.18
CA THR A 290 26.43 10.03 -54.70
C THR A 290 25.47 8.86 -54.92
N SER A 291 24.18 9.19 -54.79
CA SER A 291 22.97 8.43 -55.15
C SER A 291 23.03 7.34 -56.23
N THR A 292 22.34 6.22 -55.97
CA THR A 292 21.27 5.60 -56.80
C THR A 292 20.64 4.43 -56.00
N GLY A 293 19.41 3.97 -56.20
CA GLY A 293 18.39 4.31 -57.19
C GLY A 293 17.92 3.06 -57.94
N GLY A 294 16.87 2.37 -57.44
CA GLY A 294 16.38 1.13 -58.07
C GLY A 294 15.07 0.59 -57.51
N THR A 295 14.03 0.53 -58.36
CA THR A 295 12.74 -0.13 -58.11
C THR A 295 12.69 -1.50 -58.80
N GLY A 296 12.05 -2.49 -58.18
CA GLY A 296 11.81 -3.81 -58.79
C GLY A 296 10.60 -4.53 -58.15
N THR A 297 9.88 -5.35 -58.92
CA THR A 297 8.51 -5.77 -58.55
C THR A 297 8.22 -7.25 -58.83
N SER A 298 7.39 -7.84 -57.96
CA SER A 298 6.40 -8.92 -58.24
C SER A 298 6.83 -10.38 -58.42
N THR A 299 5.85 -11.26 -58.15
CA THR A 299 5.79 -12.73 -58.38
C THR A 299 6.76 -13.61 -57.56
N GLY A 300 6.42 -14.87 -57.21
CA GLY A 300 5.16 -15.60 -57.35
C GLY A 300 5.36 -17.03 -57.88
N GLY A 301 5.14 -18.06 -57.07
CA GLY A 301 5.29 -19.46 -57.50
C GLY A 301 4.90 -20.49 -56.44
N THR A 302 4.30 -21.61 -56.87
CA THR A 302 3.67 -22.63 -56.00
C THR A 302 4.52 -23.88 -55.80
N GLY A 303 4.71 -24.24 -54.52
CA GLY A 303 4.62 -25.58 -53.91
C GLY A 303 5.18 -26.86 -54.57
N THR A 304 5.76 -27.72 -53.75
CA THR A 304 5.71 -29.19 -53.91
C THR A 304 5.99 -29.86 -52.56
N SER A 305 5.58 -31.12 -52.41
CA SER A 305 5.69 -31.91 -51.17
C SER A 305 6.36 -33.25 -51.43
N LEU A 306 7.16 -33.74 -50.46
CA LEU A 306 7.27 -35.14 -49.99
C LEU A 306 8.63 -35.38 -49.30
N GLY A 307 8.69 -36.38 -48.41
CA GLY A 307 9.95 -36.87 -47.81
C GLY A 307 10.00 -36.73 -46.28
N GLY A 308 9.32 -37.63 -45.56
CA GLY A 308 9.40 -37.70 -44.11
C GLY A 308 10.47 -38.68 -43.62
N THR A 309 11.16 -38.34 -42.53
CA THR A 309 11.97 -39.26 -41.73
C THR A 309 11.50 -39.21 -40.27
N THR A 310 11.20 -40.39 -39.71
CA THR A 310 10.62 -40.52 -38.37
C THR A 310 11.68 -40.38 -37.27
N GLY A 311 11.83 -39.19 -36.71
CA GLY A 311 12.50 -38.98 -35.43
C GLY A 311 11.50 -39.12 -34.27
N THR A 312 11.61 -40.18 -33.48
CA THR A 312 10.76 -40.40 -32.31
C THR A 312 11.12 -39.43 -31.17
N SER A 313 10.33 -38.36 -31.01
CA SER A 313 10.38 -37.50 -29.82
C SER A 313 9.78 -38.22 -28.62
N SER A 314 10.59 -38.58 -27.63
CA SER A 314 10.13 -39.19 -26.37
C SER A 314 9.29 -38.21 -25.55
N SER A 315 8.00 -38.53 -25.36
CA SER A 315 7.01 -37.66 -24.71
C SER A 315 7.12 -37.68 -23.17
N VAL A 316 8.21 -37.12 -22.62
CA VAL A 316 8.50 -37.11 -21.18
C VAL A 316 8.73 -35.69 -20.65
N GLY A 317 7.92 -35.26 -19.68
CA GLY A 317 8.30 -34.20 -18.71
C GLY A 317 7.58 -32.85 -18.77
N SER A 318 6.77 -32.54 -19.78
CA SER A 318 6.14 -31.20 -19.91
C SER A 318 5.14 -30.87 -18.79
N GLY A 319 4.21 -31.79 -18.49
CA GLY A 319 3.16 -31.58 -17.48
C GLY A 319 3.70 -31.41 -16.06
N THR A 320 4.74 -32.15 -15.69
CA THR A 320 5.38 -32.06 -14.36
C THR A 320 6.17 -30.78 -14.15
N ALA A 321 6.79 -30.22 -15.20
CA ALA A 321 7.48 -28.93 -15.11
C ALA A 321 6.50 -27.78 -14.87
N ALA A 322 5.35 -27.78 -15.57
CA ALA A 322 4.31 -26.76 -15.39
C ALA A 322 3.67 -26.81 -13.99
N SER A 323 3.33 -28.01 -13.48
CA SER A 323 2.76 -28.15 -12.13
C SER A 323 3.77 -27.82 -11.02
N ALA A 324 5.06 -28.11 -11.22
CA ALA A 324 6.11 -27.70 -10.30
C ALA A 324 6.24 -26.16 -10.25
N LEU A 325 6.24 -25.49 -11.41
CA LEU A 325 6.28 -24.02 -11.48
C LEU A 325 5.06 -23.38 -10.79
N GLN A 326 3.85 -23.88 -11.04
CA GLN A 326 2.64 -23.39 -10.36
C GLN A 326 2.73 -23.58 -8.83
N SER A 327 3.27 -24.70 -8.36
CA SER A 327 3.49 -24.95 -6.92
C SER A 327 4.48 -23.95 -6.31
N GLN A 328 5.61 -23.68 -6.99
CA GLN A 328 6.59 -22.67 -6.56
C GLN A 328 5.98 -21.27 -6.49
N LEU A 329 5.18 -20.87 -7.49
CA LEU A 329 4.53 -19.55 -7.52
C LEU A 329 3.37 -19.43 -6.53
N SER A 330 2.64 -20.52 -6.24
CA SER A 330 1.62 -20.54 -5.19
C SER A 330 2.25 -20.40 -3.80
N GLY A 331 3.32 -21.17 -3.51
CA GLY A 331 4.07 -21.05 -2.27
C GLY A 331 4.74 -19.68 -2.10
N LEU A 332 5.21 -19.09 -3.20
CA LEU A 332 5.71 -17.70 -3.20
C LEU A 332 4.58 -16.70 -2.91
N SER A 333 3.40 -16.84 -3.54
CA SER A 333 2.26 -15.96 -3.26
C SER A 333 1.85 -16.01 -1.79
N GLU A 334 1.90 -17.19 -1.15
CA GLU A 334 1.66 -17.33 0.29
C GLU A 334 2.72 -16.61 1.13
N VAL A 335 4.01 -16.86 0.86
CA VAL A 335 5.13 -16.19 1.53
C VAL A 335 5.07 -14.66 1.38
N LEU A 336 4.70 -14.15 0.20
CA LEU A 336 4.62 -12.71 -0.07
C LEU A 336 3.39 -12.05 0.53
N ASN A 337 2.24 -12.74 0.59
CA ASN A 337 1.04 -12.26 1.27
C ASN A 337 1.25 -12.21 2.80
N ASN A 338 2.11 -13.08 3.35
CA ASN A 338 2.47 -13.09 4.76
C ASN A 338 3.51 -12.01 5.14
N VAL A 339 4.14 -11.29 4.19
CA VAL A 339 5.04 -10.18 4.52
C VAL A 339 4.22 -9.00 5.08
N PRO A 340 4.39 -8.60 6.36
CA PRO A 340 3.51 -7.61 6.97
C PRO A 340 3.63 -6.23 6.30
N THR A 341 2.48 -5.70 5.89
CA THR A 341 2.36 -4.42 5.20
C THR A 341 2.67 -3.24 6.12
N ALA A 342 3.40 -2.25 5.62
CA ALA A 342 3.91 -1.13 6.41
C ALA A 342 3.15 0.19 6.14
N VAL A 343 2.78 0.43 4.88
CA VAL A 343 1.86 1.49 4.47
C VAL A 343 0.59 0.92 3.84
N GLY A 344 0.60 -0.33 3.33
CA GLY A 344 -0.63 -1.07 3.11
C GLY A 344 -0.55 -2.31 2.22
N VAL A 345 -1.74 -2.88 1.97
CA VAL A 345 -1.93 -4.09 1.15
C VAL A 345 -1.50 -3.85 -0.30
N ASN A 346 -0.44 -4.55 -0.70
CA ASN A 346 0.10 -4.50 -2.06
C ASN A 346 -0.93 -5.00 -3.08
N GLY A 347 -1.21 -4.17 -4.09
CA GLY A 347 -2.18 -4.47 -5.16
C GLY A 347 -2.77 -3.18 -5.75
N GLN A 348 -3.70 -3.31 -6.69
CA GLN A 348 -4.22 -2.19 -7.49
C GLN A 348 -5.13 -1.21 -6.72
N GLY A 349 -5.27 -1.40 -5.40
CA GLY A 349 -5.97 -0.49 -4.51
C GLY A 349 -5.12 0.67 -3.96
N ILE A 350 -3.82 0.47 -3.71
CA ILE A 350 -2.98 1.55 -3.16
C ILE A 350 -2.75 2.63 -4.21
N GLY A 351 -2.98 3.88 -3.82
CA GLY A 351 -2.87 5.01 -4.71
C GLY A 351 -2.64 6.31 -3.98
N SER A 352 -2.89 7.41 -4.66
CA SER A 352 -2.91 8.78 -4.13
C SER A 352 -3.51 9.68 -5.21
N ASN A 353 -3.96 10.89 -4.87
CA ASN A 353 -3.92 11.98 -5.84
C ASN A 353 -2.89 13.04 -5.40
N SER A 354 -2.31 13.75 -6.36
CA SER A 354 -1.58 15.00 -6.14
C SER A 354 -1.75 15.86 -7.37
N TRP A 355 -2.09 17.13 -7.19
CA TRP A 355 -2.15 18.08 -8.29
C TRP A 355 -1.78 19.48 -7.85
N VAL A 356 -1.29 20.26 -8.81
CA VAL A 356 -0.87 21.64 -8.63
C VAL A 356 -1.41 22.49 -9.75
N VAL A 357 -1.91 23.68 -9.41
CA VAL A 357 -2.47 24.66 -10.34
C VAL A 357 -1.71 25.97 -10.18
N ALA A 358 -1.26 26.55 -11.29
CA ALA A 358 -0.49 27.78 -11.34
C ALA A 358 -1.34 29.02 -10.98
N GLY A 359 -0.67 30.09 -10.52
CA GLY A 359 -1.33 31.31 -10.04
C GLY A 359 -2.27 31.99 -11.05
N GLU A 360 -2.07 31.78 -12.35
CA GLU A 360 -2.95 32.28 -13.40
C GLU A 360 -4.36 31.65 -13.38
N HIS A 361 -4.54 30.52 -12.69
CA HIS A 361 -5.82 29.79 -12.58
C HIS A 361 -6.40 29.79 -11.16
N THR A 362 -5.75 30.44 -10.18
CA THR A 362 -6.20 30.46 -8.78
C THR A 362 -6.80 31.82 -8.37
N ILE A 363 -7.62 31.84 -7.32
CA ILE A 363 -8.15 33.11 -6.77
C ILE A 363 -7.07 33.94 -6.04
N THR A 364 -5.93 33.35 -5.70
CA THR A 364 -4.85 33.96 -4.92
C THR A 364 -3.81 34.65 -5.81
N GLY A 365 -3.77 34.35 -7.11
CA GLY A 365 -2.68 34.76 -8.00
C GLY A 365 -1.37 33.96 -7.79
N HIS A 366 -1.37 33.00 -6.88
CA HIS A 366 -0.25 32.15 -6.51
C HIS A 366 -0.62 30.67 -6.63
N PRO A 367 0.34 29.75 -6.83
CA PRO A 367 0.03 28.33 -6.94
C PRO A 367 -0.73 27.74 -5.74
N LEU A 368 -1.55 26.73 -6.02
CA LEU A 368 -2.22 25.88 -5.04
C LEU A 368 -1.85 24.41 -5.31
N LEU A 369 -1.39 23.69 -4.29
CA LEU A 369 -0.99 22.27 -4.39
C LEU A 369 -1.86 21.44 -3.44
N ALA A 370 -2.51 20.39 -3.94
CA ALA A 370 -3.32 19.46 -3.17
C ALA A 370 -2.76 18.04 -3.27
N ASN A 371 -2.77 17.28 -2.17
CA ASN A 371 -2.26 15.90 -2.13
C ASN A 371 -2.96 15.07 -1.04
N ASP A 372 -3.26 13.80 -1.35
CA ASP A 372 -3.99 12.87 -0.51
C ASP A 372 -3.59 11.39 -0.74
N PRO A 373 -2.52 10.87 -0.12
CA PRO A 373 -2.09 9.47 -0.27
C PRO A 373 -3.14 8.45 0.21
N HIS A 374 -3.52 7.52 -0.67
CA HIS A 374 -4.50 6.47 -0.41
C HIS A 374 -3.81 5.19 0.10
N LEU A 375 -3.84 4.97 1.42
CA LEU A 375 -3.07 3.92 2.12
C LEU A 375 -3.99 3.05 3.01
N SER A 376 -3.48 1.94 3.56
CA SER A 376 -4.28 1.07 4.44
C SER A 376 -4.77 1.80 5.69
N ALA A 377 -6.05 1.56 6.04
CA ALA A 377 -6.69 2.27 7.15
C ALA A 377 -6.24 1.76 8.53
N SER A 378 -5.32 2.49 9.15
CA SER A 378 -4.58 2.11 10.37
C SER A 378 -4.88 3.00 11.57
N LEU A 379 -4.63 2.50 12.79
CA LEU A 379 -4.84 3.23 14.05
C LEU A 379 -3.67 3.03 15.05
N PRO A 380 -2.84 4.05 15.32
CA PRO A 380 -2.82 5.36 14.67
C PRO A 380 -2.60 5.28 13.15
N SER A 381 -3.01 6.34 12.44
CA SER A 381 -2.68 6.55 11.02
C SER A 381 -1.17 6.52 10.84
N VAL A 382 -0.72 5.93 9.74
CA VAL A 382 0.70 5.83 9.37
C VAL A 382 1.43 7.18 9.41
N TRP A 383 0.74 8.27 9.09
CA TRP A 383 1.27 9.63 9.17
C TRP A 383 1.24 10.22 10.59
N TYR A 384 2.32 10.88 10.96
CA TYR A 384 2.42 11.85 12.05
C TYR A 384 2.63 13.24 11.43
N GLN A 385 1.97 14.30 11.89
CA GLN A 385 2.18 15.66 11.37
C GLN A 385 2.89 16.54 12.42
N MET A 386 3.79 17.42 11.98
CA MET A 386 4.55 18.34 12.84
C MET A 386 5.18 19.49 12.03
N GLY A 387 5.88 20.39 12.72
CA GLY A 387 6.84 21.32 12.13
C GLY A 387 8.16 21.40 12.91
N LEU A 388 9.22 21.70 12.18
CA LEU A 388 10.62 21.78 12.62
C LEU A 388 11.15 23.16 12.22
N HIS A 389 11.29 24.04 13.22
CA HIS A 389 11.54 25.47 13.02
C HIS A 389 12.84 25.92 13.70
N CYS A 390 13.80 26.35 12.90
CA CYS A 390 14.94 27.09 13.39
C CYS A 390 14.53 28.51 13.77
N ARG A 391 14.74 28.90 15.04
CA ARG A 391 14.48 30.26 15.56
C ARG A 391 15.14 31.36 14.72
N SER A 392 16.20 31.01 13.99
CA SER A 392 16.75 31.80 12.88
C SER A 392 17.48 30.86 11.91
N LEU A 393 17.11 30.89 10.63
CA LEU A 393 17.84 30.16 9.59
C LEU A 393 19.30 30.63 9.50
N SER A 394 20.24 29.69 9.58
CA SER A 394 21.68 29.93 9.68
C SER A 394 22.48 28.68 9.29
N SER A 395 23.81 28.79 9.21
CA SER A 395 24.69 27.62 8.99
C SER A 395 24.73 26.60 10.13
N LYS A 396 24.05 26.87 11.27
CA LYS A 396 23.88 25.93 12.40
C LYS A 396 22.50 25.29 12.45
N CYS A 397 21.51 25.94 11.86
CA CYS A 397 20.10 25.56 11.94
C CYS A 397 19.43 25.93 10.62
N GLN A 398 19.10 24.94 9.79
CA GLN A 398 18.73 25.14 8.38
C GLN A 398 17.27 24.81 8.03
N TYR A 399 16.46 24.37 8.99
CA TYR A 399 15.10 23.86 8.76
C TYR A 399 14.03 24.86 9.20
N ASP A 400 13.01 25.05 8.35
CA ASP A 400 11.79 25.80 8.66
C ASP A 400 10.64 25.18 7.85
N VAL A 401 10.23 23.99 8.29
CA VAL A 401 9.44 23.04 7.50
C VAL A 401 8.30 22.44 8.33
N THR A 402 7.12 22.25 7.72
CA THR A 402 5.99 21.56 8.33
C THR A 402 5.36 20.57 7.36
N GLY A 403 4.89 19.44 7.88
CA GLY A 403 4.34 18.38 7.05
C GLY A 403 4.07 17.09 7.77
N TYR A 404 3.76 16.09 6.97
CA TYR A 404 3.60 14.71 7.36
C TYR A 404 4.94 13.98 7.29
N THR A 405 5.18 13.19 8.33
CA THR A 405 6.36 12.36 8.57
C THR A 405 5.91 11.03 9.16
N PHE A 406 6.83 10.11 9.43
CA PHE A 406 6.52 8.84 10.07
C PHE A 406 7.08 8.83 11.49
N ALA A 407 6.30 8.36 12.46
CA ALA A 407 6.83 8.07 13.78
C ALA A 407 7.92 6.99 13.66
N GLY A 408 9.17 7.36 13.95
CA GLY A 408 10.36 6.52 13.71
C GLY A 408 11.38 7.12 12.75
N MET A 409 10.98 8.07 11.89
CA MET A 409 11.81 8.63 10.82
C MET A 409 11.90 10.17 10.93
N PRO A 410 13.10 10.76 11.05
CA PRO A 410 13.26 12.21 11.11
C PRO A 410 13.04 12.92 9.76
N GLY A 411 12.86 14.25 9.83
CA GLY A 411 12.52 15.10 8.67
C GLY A 411 11.02 15.10 8.33
N VAL A 412 10.65 15.78 7.24
CA VAL A 412 9.29 15.79 6.67
C VAL A 412 9.29 15.11 5.30
N VAL A 413 8.24 14.34 5.00
CA VAL A 413 8.14 13.55 3.76
C VAL A 413 7.20 14.22 2.75
N ILE A 414 6.07 14.77 3.22
CA ILE A 414 5.11 15.52 2.40
C ILE A 414 4.70 16.78 3.15
N GLY A 415 4.80 17.95 2.54
CA GLY A 415 4.45 19.21 3.20
C GLY A 415 4.97 20.45 2.49
N HIS A 416 5.40 21.43 3.27
CA HIS A 416 5.99 22.66 2.76
C HIS A 416 6.99 23.28 3.74
N ASN A 417 7.88 24.11 3.23
CA ASN A 417 8.72 25.00 4.02
C ASN A 417 8.35 26.46 3.74
N GLY A 418 9.11 27.42 4.26
CA GLY A 418 8.89 28.84 4.02
C GLY A 418 9.13 29.33 2.57
N LYS A 419 9.30 28.45 1.58
CA LYS A 419 9.63 28.77 0.17
C LYS A 419 8.86 27.91 -0.85
N ILE A 420 8.78 26.60 -0.61
CA ILE A 420 8.23 25.62 -1.55
C ILE A 420 7.24 24.68 -0.86
N ALA A 421 6.37 24.05 -1.64
CA ALA A 421 5.51 22.95 -1.22
C ALA A 421 5.69 21.74 -2.15
N TRP A 422 5.52 20.53 -1.62
CA TRP A 422 5.60 19.31 -2.41
C TRP A 422 4.59 18.25 -1.98
N GLY A 423 4.11 17.50 -2.98
CA GLY A 423 3.21 16.36 -2.81
C GLY A 423 3.75 15.12 -3.51
N MET A 424 3.35 13.93 -3.06
CA MET A 424 3.83 12.66 -3.60
C MET A 424 2.67 11.74 -3.99
N THR A 425 2.85 10.95 -5.05
CA THR A 425 2.03 9.77 -5.34
C THR A 425 2.91 8.59 -5.71
N ASN A 426 2.43 7.36 -5.52
CA ASN A 426 3.09 6.20 -6.12
C ASN A 426 3.21 6.40 -7.65
N SER A 427 4.39 6.12 -8.21
CA SER A 427 4.64 6.21 -9.66
C SER A 427 4.25 4.93 -10.40
N GLY A 428 4.12 3.80 -9.71
CA GLY A 428 3.83 2.49 -10.33
C GLY A 428 5.00 1.92 -11.15
N VAL A 429 6.14 2.62 -11.18
CA VAL A 429 7.38 2.17 -11.82
C VAL A 429 7.80 0.83 -11.22
N ASP A 430 8.10 -0.11 -12.10
CA ASP A 430 8.55 -1.43 -11.70
C ASP A 430 10.08 -1.45 -11.53
N VAL A 431 10.50 -1.67 -10.28
CA VAL A 431 11.90 -1.75 -9.85
C VAL A 431 12.26 -3.15 -9.33
N THR A 432 11.50 -4.16 -9.75
CA THR A 432 11.50 -5.54 -9.25
C THR A 432 11.39 -6.57 -10.36
N ASP A 433 12.01 -7.74 -10.18
CA ASP A 433 11.76 -8.90 -11.04
C ASP A 433 11.90 -10.19 -10.24
N LEU A 434 11.06 -11.18 -10.52
CA LEU A 434 11.22 -12.54 -10.03
C LEU A 434 12.01 -13.37 -11.04
N TYR A 435 13.13 -13.92 -10.61
CA TYR A 435 13.94 -14.83 -11.41
C TYR A 435 13.65 -16.28 -11.05
N LEU A 436 13.17 -17.06 -12.03
CA LEU A 436 12.99 -18.50 -11.92
C LEU A 436 14.35 -19.19 -12.03
N GLU A 437 14.86 -19.69 -10.92
CA GLU A 437 16.15 -20.34 -10.80
C GLU A 437 16.02 -21.86 -10.98
N LYS A 438 16.98 -22.48 -11.67
CA LYS A 438 17.14 -23.95 -11.71
C LYS A 438 18.16 -24.35 -10.65
N LEU A 439 17.71 -25.13 -9.67
CA LEU A 439 18.50 -25.52 -8.51
C LEU A 439 19.07 -26.92 -8.68
N SER A 440 20.25 -27.16 -8.08
CA SER A 440 20.78 -28.49 -7.79
C SER A 440 21.37 -28.54 -6.38
N GLY A 441 21.76 -29.73 -5.92
CA GLY A 441 22.42 -29.89 -4.61
C GLY A 441 23.67 -29.01 -4.42
N ASP A 442 24.44 -28.80 -5.49
CA ASP A 442 25.69 -28.02 -5.47
C ASP A 442 25.50 -26.50 -5.70
N GLY A 443 24.31 -26.04 -6.09
CA GLY A 443 24.13 -24.64 -6.49
C GLY A 443 22.90 -24.35 -7.34
N TYR A 444 23.00 -23.38 -8.24
CA TYR A 444 21.99 -23.04 -9.23
C TYR A 444 22.62 -22.92 -10.62
N LEU A 445 21.88 -23.24 -11.67
CA LEU A 445 22.35 -23.14 -13.06
C LEU A 445 22.38 -21.68 -13.51
N TYR A 446 23.50 -21.22 -14.04
CA TYR A 446 23.66 -19.91 -14.69
C TYR A 446 24.70 -20.01 -15.82
N ASP A 447 24.39 -19.50 -17.01
CA ASP A 447 25.29 -19.56 -18.19
C ASP A 447 25.81 -21.00 -18.47
N GLY A 448 24.91 -21.98 -18.38
CA GLY A 448 25.21 -23.40 -18.59
C GLY A 448 26.06 -24.07 -17.53
N LYS A 449 26.37 -23.40 -16.40
CA LYS A 449 27.24 -23.88 -15.32
C LYS A 449 26.50 -23.87 -13.99
N THR A 450 26.79 -24.81 -13.10
CA THR A 450 26.33 -24.72 -11.71
C THR A 450 27.20 -23.72 -10.96
N VAL A 451 26.57 -22.72 -10.34
CA VAL A 451 27.20 -21.69 -9.51
C VAL A 451 26.74 -21.92 -8.06
N PRO A 452 27.64 -21.96 -7.06
CA PRO A 452 27.26 -22.17 -5.67
C PRO A 452 26.46 -20.98 -5.13
N PHE A 453 25.51 -21.27 -4.23
CA PHE A 453 24.79 -20.23 -3.50
C PHE A 453 25.72 -19.43 -2.59
N THR A 454 25.48 -18.12 -2.46
CA THR A 454 25.94 -17.39 -1.27
C THR A 454 24.99 -17.73 -0.13
N THR A 455 25.51 -18.11 1.04
CA THR A 455 24.67 -18.55 2.17
C THR A 455 24.99 -17.81 3.45
N ARG A 456 23.99 -17.68 4.33
CA ARG A 456 24.15 -17.25 5.73
C ARG A 456 23.23 -18.03 6.66
N GLU A 457 23.66 -18.25 7.89
CA GLU A 457 22.75 -18.62 8.98
C GLU A 457 22.18 -17.35 9.64
N GLU A 458 20.89 -17.35 9.93
CA GLU A 458 20.24 -16.37 10.81
C GLU A 458 19.61 -17.13 12.00
N THR A 459 19.36 -16.44 13.11
CA THR A 459 18.68 -17.02 14.29
C THR A 459 17.59 -16.08 14.77
N ILE A 460 16.34 -16.51 14.61
CA ILE A 460 15.13 -15.80 15.00
C ILE A 460 14.78 -16.20 16.43
N LYS A 461 14.69 -15.23 17.34
CA LYS A 461 14.32 -15.44 18.74
C LYS A 461 12.80 -15.40 18.87
N VAL A 462 12.21 -16.35 19.60
CA VAL A 462 10.74 -16.49 19.71
C VAL A 462 10.30 -16.32 21.16
N ALA A 463 9.46 -15.33 21.44
CA ALA A 463 8.91 -15.09 22.78
C ALA A 463 8.12 -16.32 23.27
N GLY A 464 8.45 -16.78 24.49
CA GLY A 464 7.85 -17.98 25.08
C GLY A 464 8.23 -19.31 24.40
N GLY A 465 9.22 -19.32 23.49
CA GLY A 465 9.63 -20.50 22.73
C GLY A 465 11.15 -20.67 22.62
N ALA A 466 11.57 -21.63 21.81
CA ALA A 466 12.97 -21.78 21.40
C ALA A 466 13.22 -21.02 20.09
N SER A 467 14.43 -20.50 19.91
CA SER A 467 14.83 -19.80 18.68
C SER A 467 14.80 -20.71 17.45
N LYS A 468 14.26 -20.23 16.33
CA LYS A 468 14.29 -20.90 15.01
C LYS A 468 15.60 -20.50 14.31
N LYS A 469 16.35 -21.48 13.80
CA LYS A 469 17.52 -21.24 12.93
C LYS A 469 17.08 -21.38 11.48
N ILE A 470 17.53 -20.47 10.62
CA ILE A 470 17.37 -20.59 9.17
C ILE A 470 18.71 -20.50 8.46
N VAL A 471 18.76 -21.13 7.29
CA VAL A 471 19.72 -20.78 6.24
C VAL A 471 18.99 -19.91 5.21
N VAL A 472 19.63 -18.82 4.81
CA VAL A 472 19.22 -18.01 3.65
C VAL A 472 20.20 -18.29 2.52
N ARG A 473 19.67 -18.60 1.33
CA ARG A 473 20.42 -18.73 0.08
C ARG A 473 20.20 -17.49 -0.79
N GLU A 474 21.28 -17.00 -1.40
CA GLU A 474 21.28 -15.90 -2.37
C GLU A 474 21.93 -16.40 -3.67
N THR A 475 21.28 -16.16 -4.80
CA THR A 475 21.86 -16.31 -6.15
C THR A 475 22.49 -14.99 -6.61
N ASN A 476 23.04 -14.95 -7.82
CA ASN A 476 23.47 -13.70 -8.44
C ASN A 476 22.30 -12.74 -8.76
N ASN A 477 21.05 -13.23 -8.78
CA ASN A 477 19.84 -12.43 -9.01
C ASN A 477 19.28 -11.88 -7.68
N GLY A 478 19.33 -12.66 -6.59
CA GLY A 478 19.00 -12.16 -5.24
C GLY A 478 18.70 -13.25 -4.22
N PRO A 479 18.08 -12.92 -3.07
CA PRO A 479 17.63 -13.91 -2.10
C PRO A 479 16.56 -14.84 -2.67
N LEU A 480 16.71 -16.14 -2.39
CA LEU A 480 15.81 -17.21 -2.85
C LEU A 480 14.59 -17.30 -1.93
N LEU A 481 13.45 -16.76 -2.37
CA LEU A 481 12.23 -16.63 -1.54
C LEU A 481 11.45 -17.94 -1.41
N SER A 482 11.56 -18.84 -2.39
CA SER A 482 10.91 -20.16 -2.37
C SER A 482 11.34 -21.06 -1.20
N ASP A 483 12.49 -20.78 -0.57
CA ASP A 483 13.00 -21.53 0.59
C ASP A 483 12.17 -21.36 1.89
N ARG A 484 11.07 -20.59 1.84
CA ARG A 484 10.26 -20.16 3.00
C ARG A 484 8.84 -20.75 3.08
N SER A 485 8.32 -21.41 2.04
CA SER A 485 7.01 -22.08 2.15
C SER A 485 7.15 -23.42 2.86
N ASP A 486 6.47 -23.58 3.99
CA ASP A 486 6.48 -24.84 4.75
C ASP A 486 5.72 -25.95 3.99
N GLU A 487 4.83 -25.62 3.05
CA GLU A 487 4.28 -26.63 2.11
C GLU A 487 5.39 -27.15 1.18
N LEU A 488 6.25 -26.31 0.60
CA LEU A 488 7.38 -26.76 -0.22
C LEU A 488 8.39 -27.61 0.57
N VAL A 489 8.56 -27.36 1.87
CA VAL A 489 9.32 -28.24 2.78
C VAL A 489 8.63 -29.59 3.01
N ASN A 490 7.29 -29.66 2.93
CA ASN A 490 6.50 -30.83 3.32
C ASN A 490 5.94 -31.68 2.16
N VAL A 491 5.72 -31.16 0.94
CA VAL A 491 5.46 -32.02 -0.24
C VAL A 491 6.66 -32.93 -0.52
N GLY A 492 7.87 -32.47 -0.19
CA GLY A 492 9.11 -33.25 -0.20
C GLY A 492 9.32 -34.19 1.02
N ARG A 493 8.33 -34.40 1.90
CA ARG A 493 8.51 -35.18 3.15
C ARG A 493 7.69 -36.47 3.29
N LYS A 494 6.65 -36.71 2.48
CA LYS A 494 5.76 -37.89 2.65
C LYS A 494 5.36 -38.61 1.35
N ALA A 495 6.33 -38.83 0.46
CA ALA A 495 6.32 -39.99 -0.42
C ALA A 495 7.43 -40.95 0.03
N THR A 496 7.07 -42.14 0.52
CA THR A 496 8.04 -43.17 0.91
C THR A 496 8.55 -43.90 -0.31
N VAL A 497 9.87 -43.88 -0.54
CA VAL A 497 10.55 -44.74 -1.51
C VAL A 497 11.82 -45.27 -0.86
N ASP A 498 11.98 -46.59 -0.83
CA ASP A 498 13.11 -47.25 -0.18
C ASP A 498 14.34 -47.34 -1.10
N ASN A 499 15.51 -47.10 -0.51
CA ASN A 499 16.87 -47.30 -1.05
C ASN A 499 17.34 -46.37 -2.19
N ALA A 500 18.60 -45.94 -2.06
CA ALA A 500 19.38 -45.06 -2.94
C ALA A 500 18.84 -43.60 -3.07
N ALA A 501 19.52 -42.68 -2.39
CA ALA A 501 19.32 -41.22 -2.54
C ALA A 501 19.77 -40.72 -3.93
N PRO A 502 19.26 -39.57 -4.40
CA PRO A 502 19.96 -38.32 -4.07
C PRO A 502 19.33 -37.50 -2.94
N ASP A 503 20.15 -36.72 -2.25
CA ASP A 503 19.71 -35.78 -1.22
C ASP A 503 19.28 -34.44 -1.86
N ARG A 504 18.09 -33.98 -1.48
CA ARG A 504 17.67 -32.56 -1.33
C ARG A 504 18.50 -31.52 -2.10
N GLY A 505 18.15 -31.24 -3.36
CA GLY A 505 18.82 -30.18 -4.11
C GLY A 505 18.13 -29.76 -5.41
N ASP A 506 17.65 -30.72 -6.18
CA ASP A 506 17.33 -30.50 -7.59
C ASP A 506 15.88 -30.02 -7.81
N GLY A 507 15.69 -28.97 -8.62
CA GLY A 507 14.37 -28.45 -8.95
C GLY A 507 14.33 -27.02 -9.49
N TYR A 508 13.23 -26.31 -9.22
CA TYR A 508 13.06 -24.89 -9.48
C TYR A 508 12.84 -24.13 -8.16
N GLY A 509 13.28 -22.88 -8.11
CA GLY A 509 12.96 -21.93 -7.05
C GLY A 509 12.85 -20.50 -7.60
N VAL A 510 12.48 -19.53 -6.76
CA VAL A 510 12.28 -18.13 -7.20
C VAL A 510 13.11 -17.18 -6.37
N ALA A 511 14.01 -16.43 -7.03
CA ALA A 511 14.82 -15.38 -6.44
C ALA A 511 14.23 -14.00 -6.75
N LEU A 512 14.32 -13.06 -5.80
CA LEU A 512 13.87 -11.67 -5.99
C LEU A 512 15.05 -10.76 -6.31
N ARG A 513 15.02 -10.08 -7.45
CA ARG A 513 15.86 -8.91 -7.69
C ARG A 513 15.03 -7.64 -7.42
N TRP A 514 15.58 -6.71 -6.64
CA TRP A 514 14.88 -5.49 -6.25
C TRP A 514 15.88 -4.38 -5.91
N THR A 515 15.67 -3.16 -6.40
CA THR A 515 16.64 -2.07 -6.27
C THR A 515 16.84 -1.57 -4.84
N ALA A 516 15.85 -1.74 -3.95
CA ALA A 516 15.99 -1.31 -2.54
C ALA A 516 16.90 -2.23 -1.71
N LEU A 517 17.22 -3.44 -2.20
CA LEU A 517 18.22 -4.34 -1.60
C LEU A 517 19.66 -3.87 -1.89
N ASP A 518 19.85 -2.97 -2.87
CA ASP A 518 21.10 -2.25 -3.06
C ASP A 518 21.09 -0.97 -2.19
N PRO A 519 22.15 -0.64 -1.44
CA PRO A 519 22.24 0.60 -0.67
C PRO A 519 22.07 1.89 -1.51
N GLY A 520 21.21 2.81 -1.05
CA GLY A 520 20.85 4.07 -1.69
C GLY A 520 21.06 5.32 -0.82
N THR A 521 20.42 6.41 -1.22
CA THR A 521 20.60 7.76 -0.66
C THR A 521 19.29 8.49 -0.33
N THR A 522 18.14 7.80 -0.34
CA THR A 522 16.81 8.40 -0.08
C THR A 522 16.74 9.21 1.23
N MET A 523 17.43 8.79 2.30
CA MET A 523 17.44 9.55 3.56
C MET A 523 18.18 10.90 3.43
N ASP A 524 19.16 11.02 2.53
CA ASP A 524 19.75 12.32 2.17
C ASP A 524 18.77 13.16 1.33
N ALA A 525 17.98 12.53 0.46
CA ALA A 525 16.96 13.20 -0.36
C ALA A 525 15.92 13.92 0.51
N VAL A 526 15.38 13.25 1.54
CA VAL A 526 14.40 13.82 2.48
C VAL A 526 14.94 15.07 3.16
N PHE A 527 16.12 14.98 3.78
CA PHE A 527 16.77 16.14 4.43
C PHE A 527 17.20 17.25 3.45
N ALA A 528 17.36 16.95 2.16
CA ALA A 528 17.62 17.95 1.13
C ALA A 528 16.32 18.62 0.64
N MET A 529 15.22 17.87 0.49
CA MET A 529 13.89 18.38 0.11
C MET A 529 13.36 19.37 1.17
N ASP A 530 13.47 19.02 2.45
CA ASP A 530 13.08 19.88 3.58
C ASP A 530 13.71 21.29 3.51
N LYS A 531 14.92 21.39 2.94
CA LYS A 531 15.72 22.63 2.84
C LYS A 531 15.72 23.27 1.44
N ALA A 532 15.10 22.64 0.45
CA ALA A 532 15.07 23.15 -0.91
C ALA A 532 14.28 24.48 -0.98
N SER A 533 14.85 25.49 -1.63
CA SER A 533 14.28 26.84 -1.70
C SER A 533 13.73 27.21 -3.08
N ASN A 534 13.98 26.38 -4.10
CA ASN A 534 13.56 26.58 -5.49
C ASN A 534 13.52 25.24 -6.26
N TRP A 535 13.08 25.26 -7.53
CA TRP A 535 12.96 24.09 -8.40
C TRP A 535 14.29 23.34 -8.65
N SER A 536 15.40 24.06 -8.78
CA SER A 536 16.73 23.47 -8.98
C SER A 536 17.20 22.73 -7.73
N ASP A 537 17.01 23.32 -6.54
CA ASP A 537 17.28 22.65 -5.26
C ASP A 537 16.42 21.38 -5.12
N PHE A 538 15.14 21.49 -5.50
CA PHE A 538 14.18 20.39 -5.40
C PHE A 538 14.53 19.23 -6.35
N ARG A 539 14.90 19.48 -7.61
CA ARG A 539 15.40 18.43 -8.51
C ARG A 539 16.74 17.86 -8.06
N ALA A 540 17.65 18.67 -7.50
CA ALA A 540 18.91 18.19 -6.94
C ALA A 540 18.69 17.27 -5.72
N ALA A 541 17.71 17.58 -4.87
CA ALA A 541 17.28 16.72 -3.77
C ALA A 541 16.60 15.44 -4.27
N ALA A 542 15.69 15.56 -5.25
CA ALA A 542 15.00 14.43 -5.88
C ALA A 542 15.99 13.43 -6.53
N ALA A 543 17.11 13.91 -7.08
CA ALA A 543 18.14 13.06 -7.67
C ALA A 543 18.82 12.08 -6.67
N LEU A 544 18.67 12.31 -5.36
CA LEU A 544 19.12 11.40 -4.29
C LEU A 544 18.03 10.37 -3.89
N PHE A 545 16.80 10.50 -4.41
CA PHE A 545 15.66 9.67 -4.03
C PHE A 545 15.69 8.33 -4.79
N ASP A 546 16.63 7.47 -4.41
CA ASP A 546 16.87 6.16 -5.04
C ASP A 546 15.64 5.25 -5.00
N VAL A 547 15.01 5.08 -3.82
CA VAL A 547 13.90 4.14 -3.60
C VAL A 547 12.92 4.61 -2.51
N PRO A 548 11.61 4.34 -2.64
CA PRO A 548 10.92 3.93 -3.87
C PRO A 548 10.96 5.04 -4.92
N SER A 549 10.79 4.70 -6.21
CA SER A 549 10.43 5.73 -7.20
C SER A 549 9.06 6.28 -6.85
N GLN A 550 8.88 7.60 -6.92
CA GLN A 550 7.62 8.28 -6.62
C GLN A 550 7.40 9.42 -7.61
N ASN A 551 6.14 9.76 -7.86
CA ASN A 551 5.78 10.97 -8.59
C ASN A 551 5.87 12.17 -7.65
N LEU A 552 6.90 13.02 -7.82
CA LEU A 552 7.05 14.23 -7.01
C LEU A 552 6.38 15.42 -7.72
N VAL A 553 5.49 16.11 -7.01
CA VAL A 553 4.83 17.35 -7.45
C VAL A 553 5.37 18.53 -6.64
N TYR A 554 5.59 19.66 -7.29
CA TYR A 554 6.27 20.85 -6.76
C TYR A 554 5.44 22.13 -6.96
N ALA A 555 5.52 23.06 -6.01
CA ALA A 555 5.06 24.43 -6.13
C ALA A 555 5.96 25.42 -5.38
N ASP A 556 6.10 26.64 -5.90
CA ASP A 556 6.60 27.80 -5.16
C ASP A 556 5.64 29.01 -5.28
N ALA A 557 6.10 30.21 -4.92
CA ALA A 557 5.29 31.44 -5.02
C ALA A 557 4.77 31.77 -6.43
N THR A 558 5.36 31.21 -7.49
CA THR A 558 5.03 31.47 -8.90
C THR A 558 4.98 30.22 -9.78
N ASN A 559 5.82 29.22 -9.51
CA ASN A 559 6.07 28.10 -10.41
C ASN A 559 5.39 26.79 -9.94
N ILE A 560 5.19 25.88 -10.88
CA ILE A 560 4.66 24.52 -10.66
C ILE A 560 5.54 23.50 -11.38
N GLY A 561 5.68 22.29 -10.82
CA GLY A 561 6.54 21.27 -11.43
C GLY A 561 6.23 19.83 -11.05
N TYR A 562 6.83 18.91 -11.79
CA TYR A 562 6.78 17.46 -11.60
C TYR A 562 8.12 16.83 -12.01
N THR A 563 8.59 15.84 -11.25
CA THR A 563 9.76 15.02 -11.63
C THR A 563 9.59 13.59 -11.14
N LEU A 564 10.05 12.62 -11.95
CA LEU A 564 10.16 11.22 -11.58
C LEU A 564 11.61 10.88 -11.15
N PRO A 565 11.95 10.86 -9.86
CA PRO A 565 13.17 10.21 -9.39
C PRO A 565 13.00 8.69 -9.25
N GLY A 566 14.13 7.99 -9.23
CA GLY A 566 14.22 6.60 -8.81
C GLY A 566 15.44 5.90 -9.41
N ARG A 567 15.92 4.87 -8.73
CA ARG A 567 16.87 3.90 -9.27
C ARG A 567 16.08 2.87 -10.10
N ILE A 568 15.87 3.17 -11.38
CA ILE A 568 15.02 2.37 -12.28
C ILE A 568 15.90 1.45 -13.16
N PRO A 569 15.72 0.11 -13.13
CA PRO A 569 16.61 -0.83 -13.80
C PRO A 569 16.39 -0.84 -15.32
N ILE A 570 17.50 -0.88 -16.09
CA ILE A 570 17.42 -1.11 -17.53
C ILE A 570 17.44 -2.63 -17.78
N ARG A 571 16.26 -3.18 -18.09
CA ARG A 571 16.02 -4.58 -18.48
C ARG A 571 16.63 -4.91 -19.84
N ALA A 572 16.71 -6.21 -20.15
CA ALA A 572 17.24 -6.70 -21.42
C ALA A 572 16.19 -6.68 -22.53
N LYS A 573 16.62 -6.73 -23.80
CA LYS A 573 15.71 -6.62 -24.94
C LYS A 573 14.79 -7.85 -25.04
N GLY A 574 13.49 -7.63 -24.87
CA GLY A 574 12.47 -8.68 -24.87
C GLY A 574 12.04 -9.12 -23.47
N ASP A 575 12.51 -8.42 -22.44
CA ASP A 575 12.02 -8.50 -21.06
C ASP A 575 11.42 -7.14 -20.66
N ASP A 576 10.20 -7.16 -20.13
CA ASP A 576 9.42 -5.98 -19.75
C ASP A 576 8.93 -6.01 -18.29
N GLY A 577 9.42 -6.97 -17.49
CA GLY A 577 9.00 -7.17 -16.09
C GLY A 577 7.58 -7.72 -15.94
N SER A 578 6.90 -8.15 -17.01
CA SER A 578 5.52 -8.63 -16.90
C SER A 578 5.37 -10.06 -16.38
N LEU A 579 6.41 -10.90 -16.47
CA LEU A 579 6.38 -12.32 -16.10
C LEU A 579 7.75 -12.78 -15.52
N PRO A 580 7.78 -13.80 -14.62
CA PRO A 580 9.02 -14.25 -14.00
C PRO A 580 10.08 -14.71 -15.00
N ALA A 581 11.25 -14.07 -14.94
CA ALA A 581 12.35 -14.20 -15.89
C ALA A 581 13.19 -15.48 -15.66
N PRO A 582 13.65 -16.19 -16.72
CA PRO A 582 14.56 -17.33 -16.58
C PRO A 582 15.95 -16.97 -16.01
N GLY A 583 16.15 -17.18 -14.70
CA GLY A 583 17.37 -16.80 -13.96
C GLY A 583 18.66 -17.47 -14.43
N TRP A 584 18.55 -18.64 -15.07
CA TRP A 584 19.69 -19.40 -15.61
C TRP A 584 20.26 -18.87 -16.93
N ASP A 585 19.53 -17.99 -17.62
CA ASP A 585 19.86 -17.48 -18.95
C ASP A 585 20.25 -15.99 -18.84
N PRO A 586 21.53 -15.63 -19.06
CA PRO A 586 22.01 -14.27 -18.82
C PRO A 586 21.35 -13.21 -19.70
N LYS A 587 20.62 -13.59 -20.76
CA LYS A 587 19.94 -12.64 -21.64
C LYS A 587 18.72 -11.94 -21.02
N TYR A 588 18.21 -12.41 -19.88
CA TYR A 588 17.10 -11.77 -19.15
C TYR A 588 17.56 -10.95 -17.93
N ARG A 589 18.85 -10.97 -17.60
CA ARG A 589 19.36 -10.16 -16.49
C ARG A 589 19.27 -8.68 -16.81
N TRP A 590 19.03 -7.87 -15.78
CA TRP A 590 19.31 -6.43 -15.81
C TRP A 590 20.70 -6.16 -16.39
N THR A 591 20.81 -5.14 -17.22
CA THR A 591 22.05 -4.74 -17.91
C THR A 591 23.18 -4.25 -16.97
N GLY A 592 22.91 -4.19 -15.65
CA GLY A 592 23.79 -3.56 -14.66
C GLY A 592 23.73 -2.02 -14.68
N LYS A 593 22.90 -1.44 -15.55
CA LYS A 593 22.65 0.01 -15.63
C LYS A 593 21.27 0.37 -15.09
N TYR A 594 21.17 1.63 -14.68
CA TYR A 594 19.92 2.29 -14.30
C TYR A 594 19.71 3.51 -15.23
N ILE A 595 18.47 3.97 -15.40
CA ILE A 595 18.17 5.21 -16.14
C ILE A 595 18.84 6.40 -15.42
N GLN A 596 19.44 7.33 -16.17
CA GLN A 596 20.13 8.51 -15.62
C GLN A 596 19.15 9.65 -15.27
N GLN A 597 19.53 10.55 -14.36
CA GLN A 597 18.63 11.57 -13.77
C GLN A 597 18.17 12.66 -14.75
N ASP A 598 18.92 12.84 -15.83
CA ASP A 598 18.65 13.69 -16.99
C ASP A 598 17.85 12.96 -18.09
N GLU A 599 17.85 11.61 -18.10
CA GLU A 599 16.96 10.79 -18.94
C GLU A 599 15.54 10.65 -18.35
N LEU A 600 15.33 10.92 -17.05
CA LEU A 600 14.05 10.71 -16.37
C LEU A 600 13.00 11.80 -16.67
N PRO A 601 11.69 11.44 -16.83
CA PRO A 601 10.62 12.41 -17.10
C PRO A 601 10.45 13.49 -16.02
N TYR A 602 10.30 14.73 -16.48
CA TYR A 602 9.91 15.89 -15.67
C TYR A 602 9.02 16.83 -16.50
N GLU A 603 8.36 17.76 -15.83
CA GLU A 603 7.62 18.84 -16.46
C GLU A 603 7.60 20.06 -15.52
N TYR A 604 7.80 21.26 -16.04
CA TYR A 604 7.93 22.50 -15.28
C TYR A 604 7.19 23.63 -15.99
N ASN A 605 6.34 24.36 -15.27
CA ASN A 605 5.47 25.42 -15.80
C ASN A 605 4.82 25.09 -17.16
N PRO A 606 4.11 23.95 -17.31
CA PRO A 606 3.48 23.59 -18.58
C PRO A 606 2.41 24.61 -18.99
N SER A 607 2.28 24.83 -20.30
CA SER A 607 1.43 25.85 -20.93
C SER A 607 -0.06 25.81 -20.56
N ARG A 608 -0.54 24.67 -20.06
CA ARG A 608 -1.92 24.46 -19.55
C ARG A 608 -2.15 25.00 -18.13
N GLY A 609 -1.11 25.35 -17.39
CA GLY A 609 -1.19 25.93 -16.04
C GLY A 609 -1.54 24.96 -14.90
N TYR A 610 -1.47 23.64 -15.12
CA TYR A 610 -1.68 22.64 -14.06
C TYR A 610 -0.99 21.28 -14.34
N ILE A 611 -0.68 20.53 -13.29
CA ILE A 611 -0.17 19.16 -13.37
C ILE A 611 -1.00 18.26 -12.43
N VAL A 612 -1.35 17.06 -12.89
CA VAL A 612 -2.15 16.06 -12.15
C VAL A 612 -1.46 14.71 -12.19
N THR A 613 -1.26 14.09 -11.02
CA THR A 613 -0.90 12.68 -10.87
C THR A 613 -1.89 11.97 -9.96
N ALA A 614 -2.37 10.82 -10.40
CA ALA A 614 -3.23 9.92 -9.65
C ALA A 614 -2.84 8.45 -9.93
N ASN A 615 -1.52 8.20 -9.96
CA ASN A 615 -0.89 6.90 -10.28
C ASN A 615 -1.07 6.43 -11.73
N GLN A 616 -1.43 7.34 -12.65
CA GLN A 616 -1.54 7.04 -14.07
C GLN A 616 -0.19 7.06 -14.79
N ALA A 617 -0.17 6.65 -16.06
CA ALA A 617 1.03 6.66 -16.91
C ALA A 617 1.83 7.97 -16.81
N VAL A 618 3.12 7.87 -16.49
CA VAL A 618 4.00 9.05 -16.30
C VAL A 618 4.17 9.82 -17.60
N VAL A 619 4.40 9.12 -18.70
CA VAL A 619 4.74 9.67 -20.01
C VAL A 619 4.08 8.81 -21.10
N ASP A 620 3.86 9.39 -22.28
CA ASP A 620 3.44 8.63 -23.45
C ASP A 620 4.53 7.63 -23.87
N LYS A 621 4.16 6.36 -24.02
CA LYS A 621 5.07 5.27 -24.45
C LYS A 621 5.73 5.54 -25.81
N ASP A 622 5.12 6.36 -26.67
CA ASP A 622 5.66 6.67 -28.00
C ASP A 622 6.56 7.92 -27.99
N LYS A 623 6.81 8.51 -26.80
CA LYS A 623 7.75 9.63 -26.55
C LYS A 623 8.94 9.25 -25.66
N TYR A 624 9.08 7.99 -25.25
CA TYR A 624 10.03 7.59 -24.21
C TYR A 624 10.56 6.15 -24.46
N PRO A 625 11.88 5.92 -24.48
CA PRO A 625 12.46 4.66 -24.95
C PRO A 625 12.53 3.54 -23.88
N TYR A 626 12.31 3.86 -22.60
CA TYR A 626 12.46 2.91 -21.49
C TYR A 626 11.10 2.44 -20.95
N THR A 627 10.94 1.13 -20.79
CA THR A 627 9.81 0.55 -20.05
C THR A 627 9.90 0.92 -18.56
N LEU A 628 9.04 1.83 -18.11
CA LEU A 628 8.92 2.19 -16.70
C LEU A 628 8.07 1.16 -15.91
N THR A 629 6.99 0.68 -16.52
CA THR A 629 6.16 -0.44 -16.04
C THR A 629 5.21 -0.87 -17.17
N THR A 630 4.68 -2.08 -17.08
CA THR A 630 3.56 -2.56 -17.91
C THR A 630 2.20 -2.43 -17.21
N ASP A 631 2.19 -2.22 -15.89
CA ASP A 631 1.01 -2.24 -15.01
C ASP A 631 0.69 -0.85 -14.43
N TRP A 632 0.40 0.11 -15.31
CA TRP A 632 -0.05 1.46 -14.91
C TRP A 632 -1.44 1.42 -14.26
N GLY A 633 -1.69 2.33 -13.30
CA GLY A 633 -3.07 2.69 -12.94
C GLY A 633 -3.77 3.30 -14.16
N TYR A 634 -5.04 2.96 -14.41
CA TYR A 634 -5.67 3.20 -15.71
C TYR A 634 -6.14 4.65 -15.92
N GLY A 635 -5.96 5.52 -14.92
CA GLY A 635 -6.07 6.98 -15.05
C GLY A 635 -7.49 7.51 -14.95
N THR A 636 -8.42 6.74 -14.37
CA THR A 636 -9.81 7.21 -14.17
C THR A 636 -9.85 8.41 -13.21
N ARG A 637 -9.08 8.36 -12.11
CA ARG A 637 -8.99 9.45 -11.13
C ARG A 637 -8.30 10.70 -11.68
N SER A 638 -7.17 10.54 -12.38
CA SER A 638 -6.42 11.67 -12.96
C SER A 638 -7.22 12.39 -14.04
N GLN A 639 -7.94 11.65 -14.89
CA GLN A 639 -8.82 12.27 -15.88
C GLN A 639 -9.98 13.00 -15.20
N ARG A 640 -10.62 12.42 -14.17
CA ARG A 640 -11.69 13.10 -13.43
C ARG A 640 -11.23 14.40 -12.75
N ILE A 641 -10.02 14.43 -12.17
CA ILE A 641 -9.41 15.65 -11.62
C ILE A 641 -9.14 16.67 -12.73
N THR A 642 -8.63 16.23 -13.87
CA THR A 642 -8.38 17.08 -15.04
C THR A 642 -9.68 17.73 -15.53
N ASP A 643 -10.74 16.94 -15.71
CA ASP A 643 -12.06 17.42 -16.12
C ASP A 643 -12.62 18.47 -15.14
N LEU A 644 -12.42 18.27 -13.83
CA LEU A 644 -12.85 19.21 -12.77
C LEU A 644 -12.07 20.52 -12.79
N ILE A 645 -10.74 20.48 -13.02
CA ILE A 645 -9.90 21.67 -13.19
C ILE A 645 -10.33 22.43 -14.46
N GLU A 646 -10.40 21.75 -15.60
CA GLU A 646 -10.83 22.32 -16.89
C GLU A 646 -12.23 22.96 -16.77
N GLN A 647 -13.19 22.30 -16.11
CA GLN A 647 -14.53 22.83 -15.86
C GLN A 647 -14.51 24.12 -15.03
N LYS A 648 -13.60 24.25 -14.06
CA LYS A 648 -13.49 25.43 -13.18
C LYS A 648 -12.76 26.62 -13.83
N ILE A 649 -11.74 26.38 -14.66
CA ILE A 649 -10.98 27.45 -15.34
C ILE A 649 -11.63 27.94 -16.64
N LYS A 650 -12.52 27.12 -17.24
CA LYS A 650 -13.23 27.45 -18.49
C LYS A 650 -13.90 28.83 -18.44
N GLY A 651 -13.58 29.68 -19.41
CA GLY A 651 -14.10 31.05 -19.48
C GLY A 651 -13.39 32.05 -18.58
N GLY A 652 -12.24 31.71 -18.00
CA GLY A 652 -11.47 32.59 -17.09
C GLY A 652 -11.86 32.45 -15.61
N GLY A 653 -12.54 31.36 -15.25
CA GLY A 653 -12.82 31.00 -13.86
C GLY A 653 -11.54 30.71 -13.06
N LYS A 654 -11.66 30.70 -11.74
CA LYS A 654 -10.53 30.64 -10.81
C LYS A 654 -10.78 29.64 -9.69
N ILE A 655 -9.76 28.89 -9.31
CA ILE A 655 -9.79 27.83 -8.31
C ILE A 655 -9.37 28.36 -6.94
N SER A 656 -10.12 28.03 -5.90
CA SER A 656 -9.80 28.35 -4.50
C SER A 656 -9.28 27.15 -3.71
N THR A 657 -8.74 27.40 -2.52
CA THR A 657 -8.36 26.37 -1.54
C THR A 657 -9.55 25.46 -1.18
N ASP A 658 -10.80 25.96 -1.21
CA ASP A 658 -11.98 25.13 -0.97
C ASP A 658 -12.39 24.34 -2.21
N ASP A 659 -12.21 24.87 -3.42
CA ASP A 659 -12.43 24.09 -4.66
C ASP A 659 -11.50 22.87 -4.71
N MET A 660 -10.24 23.02 -4.31
CA MET A 660 -9.31 21.89 -4.18
C MET A 660 -9.83 20.83 -3.19
N ARG A 661 -10.34 21.25 -2.03
CA ARG A 661 -10.96 20.37 -1.04
C ARG A 661 -12.24 19.71 -1.58
N GLN A 662 -13.05 20.42 -2.38
CA GLN A 662 -14.24 19.85 -3.01
C GLN A 662 -13.87 18.81 -4.08
N MET A 663 -12.83 19.06 -4.89
CA MET A 663 -12.31 18.08 -5.86
C MET A 663 -11.78 16.81 -5.17
N GLN A 664 -11.09 16.94 -4.03
CA GLN A 664 -10.68 15.81 -3.17
C GLN A 664 -11.86 14.94 -2.70
N LEU A 665 -13.10 15.46 -2.75
CA LEU A 665 -14.33 14.82 -2.30
C LEU A 665 -15.26 14.37 -3.45
N ASP A 666 -14.80 14.41 -4.70
CA ASP A 666 -15.61 13.99 -5.84
C ASP A 666 -15.85 12.46 -5.83
N ASN A 667 -17.13 12.09 -5.71
CA ASN A 667 -17.63 10.72 -5.59
C ASN A 667 -18.14 10.13 -6.94
N SER A 668 -17.76 10.72 -8.09
CA SER A 668 -18.31 10.38 -9.42
C SER A 668 -17.88 9.00 -9.93
N SER A 669 -18.83 8.09 -10.15
CA SER A 669 -18.55 6.74 -10.67
C SER A 669 -18.55 6.67 -12.21
N GLU A 670 -17.36 6.69 -12.81
CA GLU A 670 -17.20 6.62 -14.27
C GLU A 670 -17.61 5.27 -14.88
N ILE A 671 -17.62 4.18 -14.09
CA ILE A 671 -18.18 2.89 -14.51
C ILE A 671 -19.71 2.88 -14.46
N ALA A 672 -20.34 3.58 -13.51
CA ALA A 672 -21.80 3.71 -13.47
C ALA A 672 -22.35 4.44 -14.69
N LYS A 673 -21.68 5.52 -15.13
CA LYS A 673 -21.99 6.24 -16.38
C LYS A 673 -21.96 5.32 -17.62
N LEU A 674 -21.08 4.32 -17.66
CA LEU A 674 -21.00 3.35 -18.75
C LEU A 674 -22.10 2.26 -18.66
N LEU A 675 -22.38 1.78 -17.44
CA LEU A 675 -23.20 0.59 -17.22
C LEU A 675 -24.69 0.90 -17.03
N VAL A 676 -25.06 1.93 -16.26
CA VAL A 676 -26.47 2.23 -15.93
C VAL A 676 -27.35 2.42 -17.18
N PRO A 677 -26.92 3.15 -18.24
CA PRO A 677 -27.70 3.27 -19.49
C PRO A 677 -27.86 1.96 -20.29
N LYS A 678 -27.22 0.87 -19.85
CA LYS A 678 -27.38 -0.50 -20.38
C LYS A 678 -28.24 -1.32 -19.42
N LEU A 679 -27.95 -1.28 -18.11
CA LEU A 679 -28.71 -1.96 -17.07
C LEU A 679 -30.21 -1.60 -17.11
N LEU A 680 -30.54 -0.31 -17.33
CA LEU A 680 -31.92 0.17 -17.45
C LEU A 680 -32.67 -0.30 -18.70
N LYS A 681 -31.99 -0.93 -19.67
CA LYS A 681 -32.60 -1.43 -20.93
C LYS A 681 -32.93 -2.93 -20.89
N ILE A 682 -32.71 -3.59 -19.76
CA ILE A 682 -32.89 -5.04 -19.62
C ILE A 682 -34.16 -5.29 -18.82
N ASP A 683 -35.16 -5.93 -19.42
CA ASP A 683 -36.47 -6.14 -18.78
C ASP A 683 -36.37 -7.11 -17.59
N MET A 684 -36.80 -6.67 -16.41
CA MET A 684 -36.84 -7.46 -15.18
C MET A 684 -38.26 -7.99 -14.91
N ASP A 685 -38.45 -9.30 -14.96
CA ASP A 685 -39.75 -9.95 -14.70
C ASP A 685 -40.09 -9.99 -13.20
N ASP A 686 -39.07 -10.04 -12.35
CA ASP A 686 -39.19 -9.98 -10.89
C ASP A 686 -39.40 -8.52 -10.43
N LYS A 687 -40.52 -8.27 -9.76
CA LYS A 687 -40.92 -6.93 -9.32
C LYS A 687 -40.01 -6.33 -8.25
N GLU A 688 -39.39 -7.15 -7.39
CA GLU A 688 -38.46 -6.65 -6.37
C GLU A 688 -37.08 -6.36 -6.95
N VAL A 689 -36.69 -7.07 -8.02
CA VAL A 689 -35.49 -6.73 -8.82
C VAL A 689 -35.75 -5.48 -9.67
N ARG A 690 -36.93 -5.35 -10.27
CA ARG A 690 -37.34 -4.14 -11.01
C ARG A 690 -37.36 -2.90 -10.11
N GLN A 691 -37.94 -2.99 -8.91
CA GLN A 691 -37.93 -1.90 -7.92
C GLN A 691 -36.49 -1.46 -7.55
N ALA A 692 -35.54 -2.39 -7.53
CA ALA A 692 -34.12 -2.06 -7.28
C ALA A 692 -33.42 -1.47 -8.52
N GLN A 693 -33.75 -1.95 -9.73
CA GLN A 693 -33.33 -1.35 -11.00
C GLN A 693 -33.79 0.10 -11.14
N GLU A 694 -35.01 0.41 -10.67
CA GLU A 694 -35.60 1.75 -10.69
C GLU A 694 -34.86 2.78 -9.82
N LEU A 695 -34.09 2.34 -8.80
CA LEU A 695 -33.17 3.24 -8.08
C LEU A 695 -32.09 3.88 -8.98
N LEU A 696 -31.80 3.28 -10.14
CA LEU A 696 -30.80 3.78 -11.08
C LEU A 696 -31.38 4.79 -12.07
N GLU A 697 -32.71 4.99 -12.08
CA GLU A 697 -33.38 5.99 -12.93
C GLU A 697 -33.21 7.39 -12.32
N GLY A 698 -32.57 8.31 -13.05
CA GLY A 698 -32.32 9.68 -12.59
C GLY A 698 -31.16 9.86 -11.59
N TRP A 699 -30.48 8.78 -11.17
CA TRP A 699 -29.26 8.88 -10.38
C TRP A 699 -28.13 9.55 -11.18
N ASP A 700 -27.42 10.47 -10.53
CA ASP A 700 -26.34 11.31 -11.04
C ASP A 700 -24.94 10.65 -11.01
N TYR A 701 -24.89 9.39 -10.55
CA TYR A 701 -23.70 8.55 -10.43
C TYR A 701 -22.74 8.92 -9.29
N THR A 702 -23.17 9.73 -8.30
CA THR A 702 -22.39 9.97 -7.07
C THR A 702 -22.51 8.81 -6.08
N GLN A 703 -21.40 8.49 -5.40
CA GLN A 703 -21.33 7.44 -4.38
C GLN A 703 -21.46 7.99 -2.96
N ASP A 704 -22.52 8.77 -2.72
CA ASP A 704 -22.76 9.41 -1.41
C ASP A 704 -23.25 8.42 -0.35
N ALA A 705 -22.91 8.67 0.92
CA ALA A 705 -23.01 7.69 2.01
C ALA A 705 -24.45 7.27 2.37
N ASP A 706 -25.44 8.09 2.01
CA ASP A 706 -26.87 7.83 2.15
C ASP A 706 -27.53 7.26 0.87
N SER A 707 -26.85 7.29 -0.29
CA SER A 707 -27.42 6.87 -1.58
C SER A 707 -27.78 5.38 -1.64
N ALA A 708 -29.07 5.08 -1.82
CA ALA A 708 -29.58 3.75 -2.11
C ALA A 708 -29.18 3.27 -3.51
N ALA A 709 -29.15 4.18 -4.48
CA ALA A 709 -28.75 3.91 -5.86
C ALA A 709 -27.30 3.43 -5.96
N ALA A 710 -26.38 4.11 -5.26
CA ALA A 710 -24.98 3.70 -5.17
C ALA A 710 -24.80 2.34 -4.44
N ALA A 711 -25.63 2.06 -3.42
CA ALA A 711 -25.63 0.75 -2.76
C ALA A 711 -26.01 -0.37 -3.74
N TYR A 712 -27.10 -0.18 -4.50
CA TYR A 712 -27.53 -1.17 -5.49
C TYR A 712 -26.53 -1.30 -6.65
N PHE A 713 -26.06 -0.18 -7.21
CA PHE A 713 -25.08 -0.20 -8.30
C PHE A 713 -23.81 -0.98 -7.92
N ASN A 714 -23.23 -0.73 -6.74
CA ASN A 714 -22.02 -1.43 -6.31
C ASN A 714 -22.27 -2.93 -6.08
N ALA A 715 -23.47 -3.33 -5.63
CA ALA A 715 -23.84 -4.74 -5.54
C ALA A 715 -24.01 -5.40 -6.94
N VAL A 716 -24.50 -4.65 -7.94
CA VAL A 716 -24.56 -5.11 -9.34
C VAL A 716 -23.16 -5.21 -9.93
N TRP A 717 -22.32 -4.17 -9.79
CA TRP A 717 -20.92 -4.14 -10.24
C TRP A 717 -20.13 -5.35 -9.70
N ARG A 718 -20.17 -5.54 -8.38
CA ARG A 718 -19.63 -6.70 -7.67
C ARG A 718 -20.05 -8.03 -8.29
N ASN A 719 -21.35 -8.20 -8.56
CA ASN A 719 -21.86 -9.48 -9.06
C ASN A 719 -21.62 -9.67 -10.57
N ILE A 720 -21.54 -8.60 -11.39
CA ILE A 720 -21.03 -8.68 -12.77
C ILE A 720 -19.59 -9.23 -12.73
N LEU A 721 -18.71 -8.62 -11.94
CA LEU A 721 -17.31 -9.02 -11.85
C LEU A 721 -17.11 -10.47 -11.38
N LYS A 722 -17.83 -10.88 -10.32
CA LYS A 722 -17.78 -12.26 -9.80
C LYS A 722 -18.29 -13.29 -10.82
N LEU A 723 -19.38 -12.99 -11.53
CA LEU A 723 -19.98 -13.91 -12.51
C LEU A 723 -19.17 -14.00 -13.81
N ALA A 724 -18.67 -12.85 -14.31
CA ALA A 724 -17.94 -12.79 -15.57
C ALA A 724 -16.51 -13.34 -15.43
N PHE A 725 -15.79 -12.92 -14.38
CA PHE A 725 -14.35 -13.18 -14.21
C PHE A 725 -14.04 -14.01 -12.96
N GLY A 726 -14.48 -13.57 -11.77
CA GLY A 726 -14.01 -14.12 -10.49
C GLY A 726 -14.27 -15.62 -10.31
N ASN A 727 -15.38 -16.14 -10.80
CA ASN A 727 -15.68 -17.59 -10.77
C ASN A 727 -14.87 -18.44 -11.76
N LYS A 728 -14.09 -17.81 -12.67
CA LYS A 728 -13.25 -18.46 -13.68
C LYS A 728 -11.76 -18.40 -13.33
N LEU A 729 -11.37 -17.58 -12.35
CA LEU A 729 -10.01 -17.46 -11.87
C LEU A 729 -9.55 -18.72 -11.08
N PRO A 730 -8.24 -19.03 -11.07
CA PRO A 730 -7.70 -20.11 -10.25
C PRO A 730 -7.84 -19.81 -8.74
N LYS A 731 -7.83 -20.88 -7.93
CA LYS A 731 -8.14 -20.81 -6.48
C LYS A 731 -7.21 -19.86 -5.70
N GLU A 732 -5.99 -19.70 -6.18
CA GLU A 732 -4.92 -18.86 -5.65
C GLU A 732 -5.25 -17.36 -5.73
N LEU A 733 -6.21 -16.97 -6.59
CA LEU A 733 -6.70 -15.58 -6.72
C LEU A 733 -8.09 -15.35 -6.12
N ARG A 734 -8.81 -16.43 -5.78
CA ARG A 734 -10.20 -16.39 -5.28
C ARG A 734 -10.23 -16.33 -3.75
N VAL A 735 -11.30 -15.73 -3.21
CA VAL A 735 -11.48 -15.52 -1.75
C VAL A 735 -11.38 -16.82 -0.97
N LYS A 736 -10.64 -16.78 0.14
CA LYS A 736 -10.44 -17.88 1.09
C LYS A 736 -11.76 -18.57 1.46
N GLY A 737 -11.87 -19.86 1.13
CA GLY A 737 -13.06 -20.67 1.37
C GLY A 737 -14.19 -20.53 0.32
N GLN A 738 -14.03 -19.71 -0.73
CA GLN A 738 -14.97 -19.68 -1.87
C GLN A 738 -14.84 -20.98 -2.68
N CYS A 739 -15.62 -22.00 -2.33
CA CYS A 739 -15.58 -23.30 -3.00
C CYS A 739 -16.47 -23.33 -4.24
N LEU A 740 -15.87 -23.62 -5.40
CA LEU A 740 -16.55 -23.78 -6.70
C LEU A 740 -16.35 -25.20 -7.23
N TRP A 741 -17.28 -25.68 -8.06
CA TRP A 741 -17.12 -26.90 -8.85
C TRP A 741 -16.61 -26.52 -10.24
N VAL A 742 -15.39 -26.93 -10.55
CA VAL A 742 -14.62 -26.49 -11.72
C VAL A 742 -13.99 -27.68 -12.45
N ASP A 743 -13.67 -27.49 -13.71
CA ASP A 743 -13.02 -28.53 -14.52
C ASP A 743 -11.55 -28.70 -14.10
N PRO A 744 -11.00 -29.93 -14.06
CA PRO A 744 -9.65 -30.17 -13.56
C PRO A 744 -8.56 -29.51 -14.43
N VAL A 745 -7.56 -28.94 -13.77
CA VAL A 745 -6.32 -28.47 -14.42
C VAL A 745 -5.54 -29.68 -14.96
N ASN A 746 -4.97 -29.56 -16.17
CA ASN A 746 -4.16 -30.60 -16.83
C ASN A 746 -4.86 -31.96 -17.05
N SER A 747 -6.15 -31.97 -17.38
CA SER A 747 -6.86 -33.18 -17.82
C SER A 747 -6.33 -33.65 -19.20
N THR A 748 -5.78 -34.87 -19.24
CA THR A 748 -5.25 -35.50 -20.47
C THR A 748 -6.22 -36.47 -21.15
N GLY A 749 -7.43 -36.63 -20.58
CA GLY A 749 -8.52 -37.43 -21.15
C GLY A 749 -9.55 -36.59 -21.92
N PRO A 750 -10.60 -37.22 -22.47
CA PRO A 750 -11.70 -36.51 -23.13
C PRO A 750 -12.42 -35.52 -22.20
N ALA A 751 -12.77 -34.35 -22.74
CA ALA A 751 -13.40 -33.27 -21.98
C ALA A 751 -14.84 -33.60 -21.52
N ASP A 752 -15.47 -34.60 -22.15
CA ASP A 752 -16.78 -35.16 -21.84
C ASP A 752 -16.74 -36.28 -20.78
N GLU A 753 -15.57 -36.86 -20.50
CA GLU A 753 -15.37 -37.85 -19.42
C GLU A 753 -14.87 -37.20 -18.10
N THR A 754 -14.53 -35.91 -18.10
CA THR A 754 -13.84 -35.29 -16.97
C THR A 754 -14.79 -34.87 -15.84
N GLN A 755 -14.68 -35.51 -14.67
CA GLN A 755 -15.46 -35.11 -13.49
C GLN A 755 -14.97 -33.76 -12.92
N LYS A 756 -15.91 -32.84 -12.64
CA LYS A 756 -15.59 -31.55 -11.99
C LYS A 756 -15.07 -31.76 -10.57
N VAL A 757 -14.01 -31.06 -10.22
CA VAL A 757 -13.40 -31.03 -8.88
C VAL A 757 -13.90 -29.82 -8.07
N ARG A 758 -13.86 -29.91 -6.74
CA ARG A 758 -14.25 -28.82 -5.84
C ARG A 758 -13.02 -28.05 -5.36
N GLU A 759 -12.86 -26.83 -5.84
CA GLU A 759 -11.73 -25.95 -5.49
C GLU A 759 -12.19 -24.75 -4.65
N CYS A 760 -11.72 -24.69 -3.41
CA CYS A 760 -11.90 -23.55 -2.51
C CYS A 760 -10.79 -22.52 -2.73
N GLY A 761 -11.16 -21.24 -2.84
CA GLY A 761 -10.19 -20.14 -2.93
C GLY A 761 -9.28 -20.05 -1.70
N GLN A 762 -8.13 -19.43 -1.87
CA GLN A 762 -7.04 -19.39 -0.88
C GLN A 762 -6.64 -17.97 -0.45
N ARG A 763 -6.89 -16.95 -1.28
CA ARG A 763 -6.43 -15.57 -1.05
C ARG A 763 -7.36 -14.82 -0.10
N ASP A 764 -6.80 -14.01 0.80
CA ASP A 764 -7.60 -13.25 1.76
C ASP A 764 -8.50 -12.20 1.07
N ALA A 765 -9.62 -11.88 1.72
CA ALA A 765 -10.76 -11.21 1.09
C ALA A 765 -10.40 -9.88 0.42
N ASP A 766 -9.52 -9.11 1.05
CA ASP A 766 -9.19 -7.75 0.63
C ASP A 766 -8.14 -7.71 -0.51
N GLU A 767 -7.50 -8.85 -0.80
CA GLU A 767 -6.54 -9.04 -1.91
C GLU A 767 -7.08 -9.86 -3.10
N ALA A 768 -8.22 -10.53 -2.91
CA ALA A 768 -8.77 -11.43 -3.91
C ALA A 768 -9.19 -10.68 -5.19
N GLN A 769 -9.09 -11.36 -6.33
CA GLN A 769 -9.47 -10.82 -7.64
C GLN A 769 -10.83 -11.38 -8.09
N PRO A 770 -11.63 -10.61 -8.86
CA PRO A 770 -11.46 -9.20 -9.22
C PRO A 770 -11.64 -8.24 -8.03
N ASP A 771 -10.67 -7.36 -7.82
CA ASP A 771 -10.75 -6.28 -6.80
C ASP A 771 -11.82 -5.24 -7.16
N GLY A 772 -11.91 -4.84 -8.42
CA GLY A 772 -13.00 -4.01 -8.96
C GLY A 772 -12.62 -2.59 -9.39
N GLY A 773 -11.35 -2.23 -9.24
CA GLY A 773 -10.79 -0.91 -9.53
C GLY A 773 -10.69 -0.55 -11.02
N ASP A 774 -9.88 0.47 -11.34
CA ASP A 774 -9.92 1.08 -12.67
C ASP A 774 -9.37 0.19 -13.81
N ARG A 775 -8.54 -0.81 -13.52
CA ARG A 775 -8.28 -1.94 -14.44
C ARG A 775 -9.55 -2.64 -14.86
N TRP A 776 -10.40 -3.03 -13.90
CA TRP A 776 -11.63 -3.77 -14.20
C TRP A 776 -12.66 -2.90 -14.91
N PHE A 777 -12.62 -1.57 -14.71
CA PHE A 777 -13.40 -0.64 -15.52
C PHE A 777 -13.01 -0.78 -17.01
N GLU A 778 -11.72 -0.88 -17.33
CA GLU A 778 -11.24 -1.03 -18.71
C GLU A 778 -11.38 -2.45 -19.27
N VAL A 779 -11.17 -3.50 -18.47
CA VAL A 779 -11.50 -4.89 -18.84
C VAL A 779 -12.97 -4.97 -19.28
N VAL A 780 -13.89 -4.47 -18.45
CA VAL A 780 -15.33 -4.47 -18.76
C VAL A 780 -15.65 -3.54 -19.93
N ARG A 781 -15.00 -2.37 -20.04
CA ARG A 781 -15.21 -1.43 -21.16
C ARG A 781 -14.79 -2.01 -22.51
N ASN A 782 -13.67 -2.71 -22.57
CA ASN A 782 -13.17 -3.32 -23.81
C ASN A 782 -14.05 -4.50 -24.24
N LEU A 783 -14.48 -5.34 -23.30
CA LEU A 783 -15.40 -6.45 -23.55
C LEU A 783 -16.86 -6.01 -23.79
N MET A 784 -17.21 -4.75 -23.49
CA MET A 784 -18.58 -4.21 -23.54
C MET A 784 -19.27 -4.33 -24.91
N ASN A 785 -18.47 -4.29 -25.98
CA ASN A 785 -18.95 -4.27 -27.36
C ASN A 785 -19.16 -5.69 -27.94
N ASP A 786 -18.42 -6.69 -27.45
CA ASP A 786 -18.67 -8.09 -27.76
C ASP A 786 -19.69 -8.66 -26.77
N GLN A 787 -20.95 -8.74 -27.20
CA GLN A 787 -22.05 -9.23 -26.36
C GLN A 787 -22.00 -10.75 -26.13
N ASN A 788 -21.27 -11.49 -26.97
CA ASN A 788 -21.25 -12.95 -27.01
C ASN A 788 -19.93 -13.56 -26.49
N SER A 789 -19.03 -12.72 -25.99
CA SER A 789 -17.75 -13.09 -25.37
C SER A 789 -17.92 -14.20 -24.34
N ASP A 790 -16.97 -15.15 -24.29
CA ASP A 790 -16.97 -16.22 -23.29
C ASP A 790 -16.84 -15.70 -21.85
N TRP A 791 -16.36 -14.47 -21.68
CA TRP A 791 -16.41 -13.76 -20.40
C TRP A 791 -17.84 -13.53 -19.89
N TRP A 792 -18.83 -13.35 -20.76
CA TRP A 792 -20.23 -13.16 -20.36
C TRP A 792 -21.00 -14.46 -20.09
N LYS A 793 -20.41 -15.62 -20.37
CA LYS A 793 -21.08 -16.91 -20.17
C LYS A 793 -20.94 -17.37 -18.72
N THR A 794 -22.05 -17.77 -18.09
CA THR A 794 -22.07 -18.32 -16.72
C THR A 794 -23.11 -19.43 -16.58
N PRO A 795 -22.82 -20.55 -15.89
CA PRO A 795 -23.78 -21.65 -15.75
C PRO A 795 -24.97 -21.31 -14.83
N LYS A 796 -26.00 -22.16 -14.85
CA LYS A 796 -27.16 -22.04 -13.95
C LYS A 796 -26.71 -22.00 -12.49
N GLY A 797 -27.27 -21.08 -11.71
CA GLY A 797 -26.95 -20.95 -10.28
C GLY A 797 -27.77 -21.87 -9.38
N VAL A 798 -27.56 -21.74 -8.07
CA VAL A 798 -28.37 -22.44 -7.05
C VAL A 798 -29.78 -21.83 -6.97
N GLY A 799 -30.81 -22.67 -7.13
CA GLY A 799 -32.22 -22.27 -7.20
C GLY A 799 -32.66 -21.92 -8.62
N ASP A 800 -33.55 -20.93 -8.74
CA ASP A 800 -34.12 -20.49 -10.02
C ASP A 800 -33.22 -19.51 -10.80
N ARG A 801 -32.04 -19.21 -10.25
CA ARG A 801 -30.97 -18.40 -10.87
C ARG A 801 -30.63 -18.90 -12.28
N PRO A 802 -30.94 -18.15 -13.35
CA PRO A 802 -30.69 -18.60 -14.72
C PRO A 802 -29.18 -18.70 -15.03
N ALA A 803 -28.86 -19.45 -16.08
CA ALA A 803 -27.58 -19.34 -16.77
C ALA A 803 -27.54 -18.04 -17.61
N ALA A 804 -26.35 -17.65 -18.06
CA ALA A 804 -26.19 -16.60 -19.07
C ALA A 804 -25.30 -17.09 -20.21
N THR A 805 -25.68 -16.71 -21.43
CA THR A 805 -25.01 -17.02 -22.70
C THR A 805 -24.39 -15.78 -23.34
N ASN A 806 -24.82 -14.59 -22.92
CA ASN A 806 -24.42 -13.28 -23.42
C ASN A 806 -24.39 -12.22 -22.29
N ARG A 807 -23.89 -11.03 -22.62
CA ARG A 807 -23.72 -9.89 -21.68
C ARG A 807 -24.99 -9.53 -20.92
N ASP A 808 -26.11 -9.40 -21.60
CA ASP A 808 -27.33 -8.83 -21.01
C ASP A 808 -28.07 -9.86 -20.13
N GLU A 809 -27.96 -11.15 -20.45
CA GLU A 809 -28.34 -12.23 -19.54
C GLU A 809 -27.47 -12.25 -18.27
N LEU A 810 -26.15 -12.02 -18.39
CA LEU A 810 -25.27 -11.94 -17.21
C LEU A 810 -25.59 -10.70 -16.36
N PHE A 811 -25.91 -9.57 -16.98
CA PHE A 811 -26.29 -8.34 -16.29
C PHE A 811 -27.67 -8.49 -15.60
N LYS A 812 -28.65 -9.13 -16.25
CA LYS A 812 -29.93 -9.56 -15.62
C LYS A 812 -29.67 -10.43 -14.41
N ARG A 813 -28.81 -11.44 -14.55
CA ARG A 813 -28.42 -12.35 -13.47
C ARG A 813 -27.69 -11.63 -12.32
N ALA A 814 -26.82 -10.67 -12.61
CA ALA A 814 -26.14 -9.85 -11.61
C ALA A 814 -27.10 -8.93 -10.85
N MET A 815 -28.11 -8.36 -11.52
CA MET A 815 -29.16 -7.54 -10.89
C MET A 815 -30.05 -8.35 -9.93
N ILE A 816 -30.37 -9.59 -10.27
CA ILE A 816 -31.06 -10.55 -9.38
C ILE A 816 -30.18 -10.88 -8.16
N ASP A 817 -28.92 -11.26 -8.37
CA ASP A 817 -28.00 -11.62 -7.29
C ASP A 817 -27.70 -10.42 -6.36
N ALA A 818 -27.62 -9.20 -6.90
CA ALA A 818 -27.48 -7.96 -6.14
C ALA A 818 -28.70 -7.66 -5.25
N ARG A 819 -29.94 -7.77 -5.77
CA ARG A 819 -31.16 -7.57 -4.98
C ARG A 819 -31.23 -8.56 -3.81
N TRP A 820 -30.87 -9.82 -4.05
CA TRP A 820 -30.82 -10.83 -2.99
C TRP A 820 -29.72 -10.55 -1.96
N GLU A 821 -28.51 -10.18 -2.40
CA GLU A 821 -27.38 -9.87 -1.52
C GLU A 821 -27.67 -8.65 -0.61
N LEU A 822 -28.30 -7.60 -1.13
CA LEU A 822 -28.69 -6.43 -0.34
C LEU A 822 -29.89 -6.70 0.56
N THR A 823 -30.86 -7.51 0.12
CA THR A 823 -31.95 -7.98 0.99
C THR A 823 -31.41 -8.67 2.25
N ALA A 824 -30.35 -9.48 2.10
CA ALA A 824 -29.69 -10.17 3.21
C ALA A 824 -28.81 -9.26 4.09
N LYS A 825 -28.23 -8.19 3.54
CA LYS A 825 -27.29 -7.28 4.26
C LYS A 825 -27.94 -6.04 4.88
N LEU A 826 -28.97 -5.50 4.25
CA LEU A 826 -29.61 -4.23 4.60
C LEU A 826 -31.07 -4.40 5.05
N GLY A 827 -31.74 -5.46 4.59
CA GLY A 827 -33.16 -5.71 4.81
C GLY A 827 -33.94 -5.69 3.48
N LYS A 828 -35.14 -6.30 3.49
CA LYS A 828 -36.02 -6.35 2.30
C LYS A 828 -36.52 -4.97 1.86
N ASP A 829 -36.75 -4.11 2.84
CA ASP A 829 -37.21 -2.73 2.67
C ASP A 829 -36.10 -1.86 2.05
N ILE A 830 -36.40 -1.34 0.87
CA ILE A 830 -35.47 -0.62 -0.01
C ILE A 830 -35.22 0.81 0.48
N ASP A 831 -36.18 1.43 1.17
CA ASP A 831 -36.07 2.79 1.70
C ASP A 831 -35.06 2.88 2.85
N THR A 832 -34.64 1.72 3.38
CA THR A 832 -33.56 1.61 4.37
C THR A 832 -32.17 1.53 3.74
N TRP A 833 -32.06 1.32 2.43
CA TRP A 833 -30.78 1.07 1.77
C TRP A 833 -29.96 2.35 1.63
N SER A 834 -28.65 2.25 1.84
CA SER A 834 -27.74 3.39 1.73
C SER A 834 -26.30 2.89 1.60
N TRP A 835 -25.47 3.52 0.76
CA TRP A 835 -24.12 3.03 0.46
C TRP A 835 -23.27 2.85 1.73
N GLY A 836 -23.22 3.86 2.59
CA GLY A 836 -22.49 3.83 3.86
C GLY A 836 -23.04 2.87 4.93
N ARG A 837 -24.18 2.18 4.71
CA ARG A 837 -24.57 1.02 5.55
C ARG A 837 -23.79 -0.23 5.15
N LEU A 838 -23.30 -0.33 3.91
CA LEU A 838 -22.37 -1.35 3.42
C LEU A 838 -20.92 -0.88 3.60
N HIS A 839 -20.64 0.33 3.10
CA HIS A 839 -19.32 0.93 3.00
C HIS A 839 -18.92 1.60 4.30
N ARG A 840 -18.23 0.83 5.14
CA ARG A 840 -17.85 1.23 6.50
C ARG A 840 -16.37 1.10 6.76
N LEU A 841 -15.80 2.17 7.31
CA LEU A 841 -14.46 2.19 7.87
C LEU A 841 -14.49 1.74 9.33
N PHE A 842 -13.67 0.72 9.64
CA PHE A 842 -13.29 0.35 11.00
C PHE A 842 -11.79 0.62 11.16
N LEU A 843 -11.42 1.49 12.09
CA LEU A 843 -10.01 1.78 12.37
C LEU A 843 -9.48 0.75 13.38
N LYS A 844 -8.60 -0.13 12.91
CA LYS A 844 -7.98 -1.19 13.72
C LYS A 844 -6.59 -0.82 14.18
N ASN A 845 -6.27 -1.09 15.44
CA ASN A 845 -4.90 -1.08 15.91
C ASN A 845 -4.14 -2.27 15.30
N GLN A 846 -3.01 -1.98 14.64
CA GLN A 846 -2.35 -2.93 13.73
C GLN A 846 -1.57 -4.07 14.42
N THR A 847 -1.69 -4.22 15.75
CA THR A 847 -1.18 -5.39 16.48
C THR A 847 -2.32 -6.04 17.28
N LEU A 848 -2.52 -5.61 18.52
CA LEU A 848 -3.49 -6.15 19.48
C LEU A 848 -4.96 -5.79 19.15
N GLY A 849 -5.19 -5.09 18.03
CA GLY A 849 -6.50 -4.78 17.46
C GLY A 849 -6.87 -5.62 16.24
N ILE A 850 -5.95 -6.42 15.68
CA ILE A 850 -6.26 -7.37 14.61
C ILE A 850 -6.50 -8.77 15.18
N GLU A 851 -5.66 -9.20 16.12
CA GLU A 851 -5.77 -10.49 16.81
C GLU A 851 -5.74 -10.35 18.34
N GLY A 852 -6.10 -11.43 19.04
CA GLY A 852 -6.20 -11.47 20.50
C GLY A 852 -7.63 -11.24 21.02
N PRO A 853 -7.82 -11.14 22.35
CA PRO A 853 -9.15 -11.16 22.95
C PRO A 853 -10.03 -9.96 22.57
N ASP A 854 -11.30 -10.20 22.28
CA ASP A 854 -12.30 -9.20 21.86
C ASP A 854 -12.32 -7.93 22.73
N ILE A 855 -12.09 -8.06 24.04
CA ILE A 855 -12.05 -6.93 24.99
C ILE A 855 -10.85 -6.01 24.76
N VAL A 856 -9.73 -6.53 24.26
CA VAL A 856 -8.54 -5.75 23.86
C VAL A 856 -8.80 -5.08 22.51
N GLN A 857 -9.34 -5.83 21.54
CA GLN A 857 -9.73 -5.27 20.25
C GLN A 857 -10.76 -4.12 20.43
N TYR A 858 -11.76 -4.29 21.29
CA TYR A 858 -12.74 -3.25 21.62
C TYR A 858 -12.11 -2.03 22.33
N ALA A 859 -11.12 -2.26 23.20
CA ALA A 859 -10.40 -1.18 23.87
C ALA A 859 -9.58 -0.31 22.91
N LEU A 860 -8.98 -0.92 21.87
CA LEU A 860 -8.07 -0.24 20.94
C LEU A 860 -8.77 0.26 19.67
N ASN A 861 -9.65 -0.54 19.05
CA ASN A 861 -10.25 -0.22 17.75
C ASN A 861 -11.38 0.82 17.83
N ARG A 862 -11.67 1.52 16.73
CA ARG A 862 -12.70 2.57 16.67
C ARG A 862 -13.57 2.47 15.41
N GLY A 863 -14.78 3.02 15.48
CA GLY A 863 -15.77 3.03 14.40
C GLY A 863 -17.01 2.16 14.69
N PRO A 864 -17.83 1.83 13.67
CA PRO A 864 -17.64 2.17 12.26
C PRO A 864 -18.03 3.61 11.91
N TRP A 865 -17.32 4.20 10.95
CA TRP A 865 -17.78 5.35 10.18
C TRP A 865 -18.44 4.88 8.88
N LYS A 866 -19.54 5.53 8.47
CA LYS A 866 -20.16 5.37 7.16
C LYS A 866 -19.46 6.31 6.19
N LEU A 867 -18.96 5.84 5.05
CA LEU A 867 -18.24 6.68 4.09
C LEU A 867 -18.98 6.80 2.75
N SER A 868 -18.69 7.90 2.05
CA SER A 868 -18.95 8.14 0.62
C SER A 868 -17.67 7.94 -0.19
N GLY A 869 -17.82 7.69 -1.49
CA GLY A 869 -16.71 7.41 -2.41
C GLY A 869 -16.67 5.94 -2.84
N GLY A 870 -15.56 5.55 -3.47
CA GLY A 870 -15.30 4.18 -3.90
C GLY A 870 -13.88 4.00 -4.45
N GLU A 871 -13.61 2.83 -5.01
CA GLU A 871 -12.26 2.37 -5.38
C GLU A 871 -11.55 3.18 -6.48
N ALA A 872 -12.32 3.83 -7.38
CA ALA A 872 -11.79 4.59 -8.51
C ALA A 872 -12.37 6.01 -8.64
N THR A 873 -13.01 6.53 -7.58
CA THR A 873 -13.43 7.94 -7.48
C THR A 873 -12.27 8.82 -6.99
N VAL A 874 -12.34 10.14 -7.14
CA VAL A 874 -11.27 11.03 -6.64
C VAL A 874 -11.19 10.97 -5.11
N ASN A 875 -12.35 10.99 -4.44
CA ASN A 875 -12.48 10.60 -3.05
C ASN A 875 -12.38 9.07 -2.94
N ALA A 876 -11.16 8.55 -2.94
CA ALA A 876 -10.92 7.14 -3.16
C ALA A 876 -11.02 6.34 -1.86
N THR A 877 -12.22 5.86 -1.52
CA THR A 877 -12.46 4.98 -0.37
C THR A 877 -12.57 3.53 -0.85
N GLY A 878 -11.46 2.81 -0.72
CA GLY A 878 -11.28 1.47 -1.26
C GLY A 878 -12.12 0.40 -0.58
N TRP A 879 -12.68 -0.50 -1.38
CA TRP A 879 -13.31 -1.76 -0.98
C TRP A 879 -12.95 -2.83 -2.02
N ASN A 880 -13.16 -4.12 -1.75
CA ASN A 880 -12.82 -5.19 -2.69
C ASN A 880 -14.07 -5.97 -3.15
N ALA A 881 -14.33 -5.99 -4.46
CA ALA A 881 -15.46 -6.64 -5.12
C ALA A 881 -15.44 -8.18 -5.04
N ALA A 882 -14.28 -8.82 -4.90
CA ALA A 882 -14.22 -10.23 -4.50
C ALA A 882 -14.54 -10.36 -2.99
N GLY A 883 -13.86 -9.60 -2.13
CA GLY A 883 -13.93 -9.65 -0.66
C GLY A 883 -15.23 -9.14 -0.03
N GLY A 884 -15.39 -7.82 0.12
CA GLY A 884 -16.57 -7.20 0.73
C GLY A 884 -16.62 -5.68 0.54
N TYR A 885 -17.76 -5.06 0.85
CA TYR A 885 -17.94 -3.59 0.81
C TYR A 885 -17.20 -2.84 1.94
N GLY A 886 -16.53 -3.55 2.85
CA GLY A 886 -15.77 -2.94 3.94
C GLY A 886 -14.66 -2.05 3.40
N VAL A 887 -14.38 -0.95 4.10
CA VAL A 887 -13.33 -0.02 3.66
C VAL A 887 -11.97 -0.55 4.10
N VAL A 888 -11.07 -0.73 3.13
CA VAL A 888 -9.75 -1.38 3.33
C VAL A 888 -8.59 -0.37 3.26
N TRP A 889 -8.67 0.58 2.32
CA TRP A 889 -7.70 1.66 2.13
C TRP A 889 -8.44 2.99 1.89
N VAL A 890 -7.82 4.10 2.27
CA VAL A 890 -8.47 5.43 2.34
C VAL A 890 -7.46 6.56 2.14
N PRO A 891 -7.90 7.80 1.85
CA PRO A 891 -7.05 8.99 1.89
C PRO A 891 -6.50 9.21 3.31
N SER A 892 -5.31 8.68 3.56
CA SER A 892 -4.69 8.54 4.89
C SER A 892 -4.30 9.87 5.53
N MET A 893 -4.06 10.86 4.69
CA MET A 893 -4.09 12.28 5.03
C MET A 893 -4.65 13.06 3.84
N ARG A 894 -4.96 14.34 4.04
CA ARG A 894 -5.27 15.27 2.96
C ARG A 894 -4.58 16.60 3.22
N MET A 895 -4.11 17.29 2.18
CA MET A 895 -3.70 18.69 2.28
C MET A 895 -4.04 19.52 1.05
N VAL A 896 -4.12 20.83 1.26
CA VAL A 896 -4.11 21.88 0.23
C VAL A 896 -3.21 23.02 0.72
N VAL A 897 -2.02 23.17 0.13
CA VAL A 897 -1.05 24.23 0.46
C VAL A 897 -1.32 25.47 -0.40
N ASN A 898 -1.25 26.65 0.23
CA ASN A 898 -1.50 27.94 -0.39
C ASN A 898 -0.22 28.78 -0.47
N LEU A 899 0.42 28.83 -1.63
CA LEU A 899 1.73 29.47 -1.79
C LEU A 899 1.66 31.01 -1.77
N GLY A 900 0.45 31.59 -1.75
CA GLY A 900 0.25 33.04 -1.52
C GLY A 900 0.08 33.43 -0.05
N ASP A 901 -0.26 32.47 0.82
CA ASP A 901 -0.34 32.65 2.28
C ASP A 901 -0.36 31.28 2.96
N LEU A 902 0.78 30.87 3.54
CA LEU A 902 0.93 29.55 4.13
C LEU A 902 -0.02 29.33 5.33
N ASP A 903 -0.37 30.37 6.09
CA ASP A 903 -1.32 30.30 7.21
C ASP A 903 -2.78 30.11 6.75
N LYS A 904 -3.05 30.21 5.44
CA LYS A 904 -4.33 29.82 4.81
C LYS A 904 -4.31 28.40 4.23
N SER A 905 -3.22 27.66 4.36
CA SER A 905 -3.15 26.25 3.96
C SER A 905 -4.05 25.37 4.83
N LYS A 906 -4.40 24.19 4.33
CA LYS A 906 -5.36 23.27 4.94
C LYS A 906 -4.81 21.85 4.98
N TRP A 907 -5.13 21.11 6.03
CA TRP A 907 -4.66 19.74 6.24
C TRP A 907 -5.65 18.91 7.07
N ILE A 908 -5.58 17.58 7.01
CA ILE A 908 -6.16 16.68 8.03
C ILE A 908 -5.53 15.28 7.95
N ASN A 909 -5.41 14.58 9.07
CA ASN A 909 -4.99 13.18 9.15
C ASN A 909 -6.21 12.26 9.39
N LEU A 910 -6.12 10.99 8.97
CA LEU A 910 -7.15 9.96 9.20
C LEU A 910 -7.46 9.74 10.70
N THR A 911 -6.45 9.91 11.56
CA THR A 911 -6.52 9.78 13.03
C THR A 911 -5.94 11.01 13.71
N GLY A 912 -5.93 11.05 15.05
CA GLY A 912 -5.22 12.10 15.77
C GLY A 912 -3.69 11.91 15.81
N ALA A 913 -3.02 12.84 16.50
CA ALA A 913 -1.56 12.87 16.64
C ALA A 913 -0.98 11.70 17.45
N SER A 914 -1.74 11.14 18.38
CA SER A 914 -1.27 10.24 19.44
C SER A 914 -1.56 8.77 19.14
N GLY A 915 -0.64 7.88 19.53
CA GLY A 915 -0.82 6.43 19.45
C GLY A 915 -1.47 5.82 20.69
N HIS A 916 -1.55 6.57 21.80
CA HIS A 916 -2.14 6.11 23.06
C HIS A 916 -3.67 5.99 22.94
N ALA A 917 -4.22 4.78 23.06
CA ALA A 917 -5.62 4.47 22.72
C ALA A 917 -6.72 5.25 23.47
N TYR A 918 -6.38 5.93 24.57
CA TYR A 918 -7.28 6.75 25.38
C TYR A 918 -6.88 8.24 25.43
N SER A 919 -5.88 8.65 24.64
CA SER A 919 -5.59 10.06 24.42
C SER A 919 -6.77 10.75 23.74
N ALA A 920 -6.98 12.04 24.02
CA ALA A 920 -7.93 12.86 23.26
C ALA A 920 -7.58 12.84 21.77
N HIS A 921 -6.28 12.90 21.47
CA HIS A 921 -5.72 12.96 20.12
C HIS A 921 -5.50 11.57 19.49
N TYR A 922 -6.37 10.60 19.77
CA TYR A 922 -6.32 9.27 19.14
C TYR A 922 -7.18 9.23 17.86
N THR A 923 -8.40 9.80 17.89
CA THR A 923 -9.35 9.80 16.75
C THR A 923 -10.21 11.07 16.67
N ASP A 924 -9.76 12.16 17.29
CA ASP A 924 -10.41 13.48 17.27
C ASP A 924 -10.58 14.06 15.84
N GLN A 925 -9.62 13.79 14.95
CA GLN A 925 -9.69 14.21 13.55
C GLN A 925 -10.63 13.34 12.68
N THR A 926 -10.81 12.05 13.00
CA THR A 926 -11.48 11.08 12.11
C THR A 926 -12.93 11.48 11.78
N GLY A 927 -13.66 12.07 12.74
CA GLY A 927 -15.04 12.53 12.52
C GLY A 927 -15.18 13.78 11.63
N LYS A 928 -14.08 14.52 11.43
CA LYS A 928 -13.97 15.64 10.48
C LYS A 928 -13.51 15.14 9.11
N TRP A 929 -12.47 14.31 9.12
CA TRP A 929 -11.93 13.61 7.96
C TRP A 929 -13.03 12.86 7.17
N ALA A 930 -13.89 12.11 7.87
CA ALA A 930 -14.97 11.31 7.28
C ALA A 930 -16.09 12.15 6.61
N LYS A 931 -16.07 13.47 6.74
CA LYS A 931 -16.96 14.42 6.06
C LYS A 931 -16.23 15.31 5.05
N GLY A 932 -14.91 15.16 4.92
CA GLY A 932 -14.08 16.08 4.13
C GLY A 932 -13.95 17.49 4.71
N GLU A 933 -14.08 17.65 6.02
CA GLU A 933 -13.65 18.87 6.71
C GLU A 933 -12.11 18.87 6.80
N LEU A 934 -11.45 20.02 6.54
CA LEU A 934 -10.01 20.21 6.77
C LEU A 934 -9.78 21.19 7.93
N LEU A 935 -8.61 21.10 8.55
CA LEU A 935 -8.11 21.96 9.63
C LEU A 935 -7.24 23.09 9.05
N ASP A 936 -7.05 24.15 9.84
CA ASP A 936 -6.14 25.27 9.52
C ASP A 936 -4.67 24.83 9.71
N TRP A 937 -3.79 25.23 8.78
CA TRP A 937 -2.35 25.01 8.92
C TRP A 937 -1.66 26.30 9.40
N SER A 938 -1.46 26.45 10.71
CA SER A 938 -0.57 27.49 11.23
C SER A 938 0.88 27.19 10.83
N PHE A 939 1.57 28.15 10.23
CA PHE A 939 3.00 28.06 9.90
C PHE A 939 3.82 29.23 10.45
N SER A 940 3.34 30.48 10.36
CA SER A 940 4.05 31.63 10.93
C SER A 940 4.05 31.60 12.45
N ASP A 941 5.08 32.15 13.09
CA ASP A 941 5.17 32.24 14.56
C ASP A 941 3.90 32.81 15.21
N ALA A 942 3.33 33.86 14.60
CA ALA A 942 2.11 34.50 15.09
C ALA A 942 0.85 33.63 14.93
N ALA A 943 0.76 32.81 13.87
CA ALA A 943 -0.32 31.84 13.71
C ALA A 943 -0.15 30.66 14.66
N VAL A 944 1.08 30.12 14.76
CA VAL A 944 1.41 29.01 15.66
C VAL A 944 1.14 29.39 17.12
N ASP A 945 1.63 30.52 17.60
CA ASP A 945 1.38 31.01 18.97
C ASP A 945 -0.11 31.20 19.24
N LYS A 946 -0.87 31.71 18.26
CA LYS A 946 -2.33 31.88 18.36
C LYS A 946 -3.08 30.54 18.43
N SER A 947 -2.58 29.49 17.76
CA SER A 947 -3.16 28.14 17.82
C SER A 947 -2.67 27.28 19.00
N THR A 948 -1.63 27.72 19.73
CA THR A 948 -0.98 26.93 20.78
C THR A 948 -1.85 26.83 22.04
N SER A 949 -2.18 25.61 22.47
CA SER A 949 -2.79 25.33 23.78
C SER A 949 -1.79 24.84 24.82
N ASP A 950 -0.71 24.21 24.36
CA ASP A 950 0.22 23.40 25.13
C ASP A 950 1.66 23.79 24.83
N THR A 951 2.51 23.94 25.84
CA THR A 951 3.91 24.35 25.65
C THR A 951 4.83 23.61 26.62
N LEU A 952 5.77 22.85 26.05
CA LEU A 952 6.82 22.12 26.75
C LEU A 952 8.17 22.71 26.37
N VAL A 953 9.01 23.05 27.35
CA VAL A 953 10.40 23.47 27.12
C VAL A 953 11.35 22.33 27.45
N LEU A 954 12.07 21.83 26.45
CA LEU A 954 13.17 20.88 26.62
C LEU A 954 14.45 21.66 26.91
N LYS A 955 15.14 21.33 28.00
CA LYS A 955 16.33 22.02 28.51
C LYS A 955 17.55 21.11 28.48
N PRO A 956 18.78 21.62 28.25
CA PRO A 956 20.00 20.81 28.26
C PRO A 956 20.32 20.19 29.63
#